data_AF-A0A917AWN6-F1
#
_entry.id   AF-A0A917AWN6-F1
#
_cell.length_a   1.000
_cell.length_b   1.000
_cell.length_c   1.000
_cell.angle_alpha   90.00
_cell.angle_beta   90.00
_cell.angle_gamma   90.00
#
_symmetry.space_group_name_H-M   'P 1'
#
loop_
_entity.id
_entity.type
_entity.pdbx_description
1 polymer ?
#
loop_
_entity_poly.entity_id
_entity_poly.type
_entity_poly.pdbx_seq_one_letter_code
_entity_poly.pdbx_strand_id
1 'polypeptide(L)'
;MKLKRLLSLVLIAGFFLLLPTNQALANEKQPGLQVTVSTDKQNYTVDEPVQSQIQIINTLPITGDNLVVTTTLPESLQGKSGDVVTKDQKLVWEFEKVGESETITLDLQLQHVDSKVDNLAEDGATDSITDTDDGAPNTGDDTDFLTYVIILGISSLVLIVSITVMYKKKASKNITFLLIPAMLLAPFADAKAETSKVSVSTSHEIQFEDQKYEIVTTAEIDFDYSQLELTNDFALKVKAQEASFELVWNEIKNAKAYKVLRKFEKKDFTEIVNEHTSTNYIDNNIKEYGVYTYKIIALGHDGRTKDSNEVSVYNSEFGIGVIPDNIDTDQDGLPDALEEVLKSDPTNADTDEDGLPDGYEYQYLGSNLLKKDTDGNGTTDDQEDFDADGLSNLKEYELKTNPLNADSDFDGLKDSDEVNTYSTEPINEDTDGDGLTDGNEISQGTNPLVQDTDGDGTKDGDETFELTVKVDENNKDNKVQPSVTMNLSGKNLDSVSISKISANNPYLNEAIPGYIGSAYEFNTPASFDTAQMTFSFDKKLLSNSNFNPAIYYFNEDTKGLELLPNQKINKERGEVSTTVSHFSSYILLNKTELDKVWAQEMKPPHSGEIVDVELVIGFSIDSSGSMDLNDPKGIRKQTAKKFVDKLDDNDKAAVIDFDMYADVLTPLTSDKDTIKEAIDRIDSWGGTNLTAGMRAAIDALKDNESDVKYVILLTDGQGYYNHNLTKEAIDRGIVVFTIGLGNDIDEGLLQKIATETGGKYYHASTTDDLDGIFDNTSEETVDLATDTDGDGLSDYHEKRGMRTSNGLWITTDFEKKDSDGDSIQDGDEMVYKNESFLMKSNPTLKDSDTDGILDKKDPKPMVYSITDRTLSLVAGLSYSNLNANISSTIDSLVKSNYNFSSIGSSGIEELKDWTIIHANDSGGKGQVDSKDFGLGSVAIKITRPGQPDAIIFGLRGTEPSSDPIHDFLTDGVLFFGIDSIQSKYAFTTYSYLAKYYPNAEFYVTGHSLGGRLAQDVFYKVHDKNDGAFGFFKDDINEPAGATFNALGYNRGHYSTLKGSIVSEAKKQITNYYYKKDLVGELFGNSDYVKRIGKEVGGWTPRDKHQNIINPELNFFSSYAVSEIHGINLFHSDSNLRYDNINILN
;
A
#
# COMPACT_ATOMS: atom_id res chain seq x y z
N MET A 1 6.22 3.40 72.59
CA MET A 1 5.49 4.67 72.73
C MET A 1 5.66 5.51 71.47
N LYS A 2 4.66 6.34 71.12
CA LYS A 2 4.78 7.56 70.31
C LYS A 2 5.52 7.46 68.95
N LEU A 3 4.87 6.80 67.99
CA LEU A 3 4.46 7.53 66.77
C LEU A 3 2.97 7.29 66.45
N LYS A 4 2.13 7.35 67.51
CA LYS A 4 0.73 7.77 67.35
C LYS A 4 0.72 9.29 67.08
N ARG A 5 -0.30 9.75 66.35
CA ARG A 5 -0.57 11.14 65.91
C ARG A 5 0.27 11.57 64.69
N LEU A 6 -0.27 11.40 63.48
CA LEU A 6 -0.96 12.51 62.80
C LEU A 6 -1.67 12.03 61.51
N LEU A 7 -2.60 11.07 61.60
CA LEU A 7 -3.64 10.89 60.58
C LEU A 7 -4.94 10.58 61.34
N SER A 8 -5.67 11.65 61.66
CA SER A 8 -6.94 11.65 62.40
C SER A 8 -7.70 12.88 61.94
N LEU A 9 -9.03 12.76 61.76
CA LEU A 9 -9.87 13.66 60.94
C LEU A 9 -9.46 13.57 59.45
N VAL A 10 -10.23 12.95 58.53
CA VAL A 10 -11.68 13.07 58.32
C VAL A 10 -12.28 11.69 57.97
N LEU A 11 -13.10 11.15 58.87
CA LEU A 11 -14.02 10.03 58.59
C LEU A 11 -15.18 10.08 59.59
N ILE A 12 -15.87 11.24 59.60
CA ILE A 12 -17.12 11.49 60.32
C ILE A 12 -18.05 12.25 59.36
N ALA A 13 -18.74 11.51 58.50
CA ALA A 13 -19.97 11.89 57.81
C ALA A 13 -20.48 10.65 57.04
N GLY A 14 -21.78 10.34 57.10
CA GLY A 14 -22.38 9.36 56.17
C GLY A 14 -22.61 7.93 56.68
N PHE A 15 -22.89 7.72 57.97
CA PHE A 15 -23.57 6.48 58.43
C PHE A 15 -24.87 6.80 59.18
N PHE A 16 -25.70 7.61 58.52
CA PHE A 16 -27.10 7.85 58.85
C PHE A 16 -27.82 8.33 57.58
N LEU A 17 -28.35 7.39 56.80
CA LEU A 17 -29.52 7.56 55.92
C LEU A 17 -29.89 6.21 55.29
N LEU A 18 -31.20 5.99 55.13
CA LEU A 18 -31.84 4.91 54.38
C LEU A 18 -31.74 3.49 54.99
N LEU A 19 -32.53 3.31 56.06
CA LEU A 19 -33.38 2.12 56.19
C LEU A 19 -34.28 1.99 54.95
N PRO A 20 -34.35 0.83 54.28
CA PRO A 20 -35.56 0.39 53.61
C PRO A 20 -36.55 -0.10 54.67
N THR A 21 -37.81 0.36 54.59
CA THR A 21 -38.90 -0.15 55.40
C THR A 21 -39.31 -1.55 54.95
N ASN A 22 -39.20 -2.56 55.82
CA ASN A 22 -39.81 -3.86 55.60
C ASN A 22 -41.35 -3.73 55.59
N GLN A 23 -41.95 -3.82 54.40
CA GLN A 23 -43.31 -4.32 54.21
C GLN A 23 -43.28 -5.36 53.09
N ALA A 24 -44.00 -6.46 53.31
CA ALA A 24 -44.08 -7.66 52.47
C ALA A 24 -42.76 -8.45 52.32
N LEU A 25 -42.54 -9.40 53.24
CA LEU A 25 -41.87 -10.65 52.86
C LEU A 25 -42.79 -11.38 51.87
N ALA A 26 -42.42 -11.40 50.60
CA ALA A 26 -42.87 -12.42 49.67
C ALA A 26 -41.88 -13.61 49.79
N ASN A 27 -42.40 -14.84 49.77
CA ASN A 27 -41.58 -16.04 49.90
C ASN A 27 -40.53 -16.13 48.77
N GLU A 28 -39.26 -15.89 49.06
CA GLU A 28 -38.17 -16.41 48.24
C GLU A 28 -38.19 -17.94 48.35
N LYS A 29 -38.63 -18.61 47.28
CA LYS A 29 -38.45 -20.05 47.14
C LYS A 29 -36.96 -20.33 46.91
N GLN A 30 -36.26 -20.81 47.94
CA GLN A 30 -34.99 -21.49 47.68
C GLN A 30 -35.27 -22.79 46.90
N PRO A 31 -34.60 -23.03 45.75
CA PRO A 31 -34.78 -24.27 45.00
C PRO A 31 -34.18 -25.45 45.78
N GLY A 32 -34.98 -26.50 46.01
CA GLY A 32 -34.62 -27.60 46.91
C GLY A 32 -35.85 -28.13 47.65
N LEU A 33 -36.24 -27.45 48.74
CA LEU A 33 -37.36 -27.85 49.61
C LEU A 33 -38.40 -26.74 49.74
N GLN A 34 -39.67 -27.14 49.86
CA GLN A 34 -40.74 -26.28 50.37
C GLN A 34 -41.33 -26.90 51.64
N VAL A 35 -41.32 -26.16 52.75
CA VAL A 35 -41.91 -26.59 54.04
C VAL A 35 -43.12 -25.73 54.36
N THR A 36 -44.25 -26.37 54.64
CA THR A 36 -45.51 -25.71 55.02
C THR A 36 -46.02 -26.33 56.31
N VAL A 37 -46.34 -25.51 57.30
CA VAL A 37 -47.01 -25.95 58.53
C VAL A 37 -48.44 -25.42 58.51
N SER A 38 -49.39 -26.24 58.92
CA SER A 38 -50.80 -25.90 58.99
C SER A 38 -51.42 -26.45 60.27
N THR A 39 -52.55 -25.90 60.69
CA THR A 39 -53.29 -26.32 61.87
C THR A 39 -54.79 -26.35 61.59
N ASP A 40 -55.54 -27.19 62.30
CA ASP A 40 -56.99 -27.34 62.12
C ASP A 40 -57.78 -26.05 62.42
N LYS A 41 -57.20 -25.15 63.20
CA LYS A 41 -57.67 -23.78 63.45
C LYS A 41 -56.52 -22.89 63.95
N GLN A 42 -56.81 -21.64 64.29
CA GLN A 42 -55.81 -20.68 64.81
C GLN A 42 -55.91 -20.42 66.32
N ASN A 43 -57.09 -20.62 66.93
CA ASN A 43 -57.35 -20.30 68.33
C ASN A 43 -57.85 -21.54 69.10
N TYR A 44 -57.22 -21.83 70.24
CA TYR A 44 -57.43 -23.01 71.06
C TYR A 44 -57.71 -22.63 72.53
N THR A 45 -58.39 -23.52 73.25
CA THR A 45 -58.47 -23.47 74.73
C THR A 45 -57.36 -24.32 75.34
N VAL A 46 -56.92 -24.03 76.57
CA VAL A 46 -55.74 -24.67 77.20
C VAL A 46 -55.83 -26.22 77.23
N ASP A 47 -57.03 -26.77 77.47
CA ASP A 47 -57.28 -28.22 77.53
C ASP A 47 -57.44 -28.89 76.14
N GLU A 48 -57.37 -28.14 75.04
CA GLU A 48 -57.73 -28.61 73.71
C GLU A 48 -56.51 -28.99 72.86
N PRO A 49 -56.48 -30.21 72.29
CA PRO A 49 -55.35 -30.65 71.48
C PRO A 49 -55.35 -29.98 70.09
N VAL A 50 -54.24 -29.34 69.74
CA VAL A 50 -53.98 -28.80 68.39
C VAL A 50 -53.71 -29.95 67.44
N GLN A 51 -54.43 -30.00 66.31
CA GLN A 51 -54.06 -30.87 65.20
C GLN A 51 -53.27 -30.05 64.18
N SER A 52 -51.99 -30.34 64.01
CA SER A 52 -51.11 -29.71 63.03
C SER A 52 -50.70 -30.71 61.97
N GLN A 53 -50.49 -30.21 60.75
CA GLN A 53 -49.92 -30.98 59.65
C GLN A 53 -48.76 -30.21 59.03
N ILE A 54 -47.60 -30.87 58.96
CA ILE A 54 -46.38 -30.38 58.31
C ILE A 54 -46.28 -31.08 56.96
N GLN A 55 -46.13 -30.30 55.88
CA GLN A 55 -45.88 -30.81 54.53
C GLN A 55 -44.49 -30.36 54.07
N ILE A 56 -43.65 -31.32 53.69
CA ILE A 56 -42.32 -31.09 53.10
C ILE A 56 -42.39 -31.58 51.65
N ILE A 57 -42.12 -30.71 50.69
CA ILE A 57 -42.13 -31.02 49.27
C ILE A 57 -40.69 -30.92 48.75
N ASN A 58 -40.17 -32.00 48.18
CA ASN A 58 -38.98 -31.94 47.33
C ASN A 58 -39.37 -31.20 46.03
N THR A 59 -38.69 -30.10 45.72
CA THR A 59 -39.01 -29.26 44.54
C THR A 59 -38.08 -29.54 43.36
N LEU A 60 -37.11 -30.44 43.51
CA LEU A 60 -36.15 -30.80 42.47
C LEU A 60 -36.51 -32.15 41.82
N PRO A 61 -36.13 -32.36 40.55
CA PRO A 61 -36.26 -33.64 39.85
C PRO A 61 -35.09 -34.59 40.16
N ILE A 62 -34.61 -34.59 41.41
CA ILE A 62 -33.59 -35.51 41.94
C ILE A 62 -34.00 -36.00 43.32
N THR A 63 -33.54 -37.19 43.70
CA THR A 63 -33.74 -37.69 45.07
C THR A 63 -32.84 -36.92 46.04
N GLY A 64 -33.39 -36.50 47.17
CA GLY A 64 -32.61 -35.99 48.30
C GLY A 64 -32.41 -37.07 49.37
N ASP A 65 -31.23 -37.11 49.97
CA ASP A 65 -30.85 -38.07 51.00
C ASP A 65 -30.85 -37.39 52.39
N ASN A 66 -31.01 -38.19 53.46
CA ASN A 66 -30.90 -37.73 54.86
C ASN A 66 -31.83 -36.55 55.23
N LEU A 67 -33.12 -36.57 54.86
CA LEU A 67 -34.04 -35.53 55.31
C LEU A 67 -34.22 -35.59 56.83
N VAL A 68 -33.82 -34.53 57.53
CA VAL A 68 -34.05 -34.32 58.96
C VAL A 68 -35.04 -33.16 59.14
N VAL A 69 -36.23 -33.45 59.66
CA VAL A 69 -37.23 -32.43 60.03
C VAL A 69 -37.18 -32.25 61.54
N THR A 70 -36.94 -31.02 62.01
CA THR A 70 -36.93 -30.65 63.43
C THR A 70 -37.99 -29.59 63.69
N THR A 71 -39.00 -29.91 64.50
CA THR A 71 -39.95 -28.94 65.03
C THR A 71 -39.60 -28.60 66.47
N THR A 72 -39.30 -27.33 66.74
CA THR A 72 -39.03 -26.80 68.08
C THR A 72 -40.32 -26.21 68.66
N LEU A 73 -40.62 -26.55 69.90
CA LEU A 73 -41.80 -26.10 70.64
C LEU A 73 -41.42 -25.16 71.80
N PRO A 74 -42.28 -24.21 72.19
CA PRO A 74 -42.13 -23.46 73.44
C PRO A 74 -42.28 -24.34 74.69
N GLU A 75 -41.65 -23.97 75.81
CA GLU A 75 -41.61 -24.76 77.05
C GLU A 75 -42.97 -25.19 77.61
N SER A 76 -44.03 -24.42 77.33
CA SER A 76 -45.41 -24.65 77.76
C SER A 76 -46.22 -25.58 76.85
N LEU A 77 -45.65 -26.08 75.76
CA LEU A 77 -46.27 -27.07 74.88
C LEU A 77 -45.55 -28.42 75.01
N GLN A 78 -46.30 -29.50 74.81
CA GLN A 78 -45.76 -30.82 74.50
C GLN A 78 -46.46 -31.35 73.26
N GLY A 79 -45.74 -32.13 72.46
CA GLY A 79 -46.21 -32.67 71.20
C GLY A 79 -45.99 -34.17 71.06
N LYS A 80 -46.84 -34.80 70.26
CA LYS A 80 -46.72 -36.19 69.85
C LYS A 80 -47.07 -36.36 68.38
N SER A 81 -46.28 -37.15 67.67
CA SER A 81 -46.50 -37.54 66.27
C SER A 81 -46.12 -39.02 66.11
N GLY A 82 -47.11 -39.88 65.83
CA GLY A 82 -46.90 -41.33 65.82
C GLY A 82 -46.34 -41.83 67.16
N ASP A 83 -45.17 -42.47 67.13
CA ASP A 83 -44.43 -42.91 68.31
C ASP A 83 -43.39 -41.88 68.84
N VAL A 84 -43.21 -40.76 68.13
CA VAL A 84 -42.29 -39.68 68.54
C VAL A 84 -42.99 -38.77 69.55
N VAL A 85 -42.35 -38.58 70.71
CA VAL A 85 -42.81 -37.69 71.80
C VAL A 85 -41.73 -36.63 72.03
N THR A 86 -42.13 -35.39 72.34
CA THR A 86 -41.20 -34.27 72.57
C THR A 86 -40.09 -34.62 73.56
N LYS A 87 -38.84 -34.34 73.15
CA LYS A 87 -37.65 -34.45 74.00
C LYS A 87 -36.87 -33.14 73.89
N ASP A 88 -36.46 -32.57 75.02
CA ASP A 88 -35.72 -31.30 75.09
C ASP A 88 -36.36 -30.17 74.26
N GLN A 89 -37.70 -30.10 74.32
CA GLN A 89 -38.58 -29.20 73.54
C GLN A 89 -38.45 -29.29 72.00
N LYS A 90 -38.02 -30.44 71.48
CA LYS A 90 -37.97 -30.74 70.05
C LYS A 90 -38.65 -32.06 69.69
N LEU A 91 -39.15 -32.09 68.47
CA LEU A 91 -39.57 -33.29 67.74
C LEU A 91 -38.67 -33.40 66.52
N VAL A 92 -38.12 -34.58 66.26
CA VAL A 92 -37.22 -34.84 65.14
C VAL A 92 -37.72 -36.05 64.38
N TRP A 93 -37.84 -35.93 63.06
CA TRP A 93 -38.12 -37.02 62.14
C TRP A 93 -36.95 -37.13 61.15
N GLU A 94 -36.47 -38.35 60.92
CA GLU A 94 -35.36 -38.65 60.01
C GLU A 94 -35.87 -39.59 58.91
N PHE A 95 -35.60 -39.26 57.65
CA PHE A 95 -35.94 -40.07 56.48
C PHE A 95 -34.68 -40.34 55.68
N GLU A 96 -34.43 -41.60 55.32
CA GLU A 96 -33.22 -41.97 54.55
C GLU A 96 -33.18 -41.29 53.18
N LYS A 97 -34.33 -41.18 52.50
CA LYS A 97 -34.48 -40.61 51.16
C LYS A 97 -35.83 -39.91 50.98
N VAL A 98 -35.88 -38.95 50.05
CA VAL A 98 -37.09 -38.27 49.57
C VAL A 98 -37.03 -38.21 48.05
N GLY A 99 -37.99 -38.86 47.38
CA GLY A 99 -38.03 -39.00 45.93
C GLY A 99 -38.29 -37.69 45.19
N GLU A 100 -38.12 -37.75 43.87
CA GLU A 100 -38.37 -36.64 42.94
C GLU A 100 -39.80 -36.10 43.08
N SER A 101 -39.96 -34.80 43.30
CA SER A 101 -41.29 -34.17 43.53
C SER A 101 -42.13 -34.78 44.68
N GLU A 102 -41.52 -35.59 45.56
CA GLU A 102 -42.26 -36.25 46.64
C GLU A 102 -42.71 -35.25 47.72
N THR A 103 -43.91 -35.48 48.27
CA THR A 103 -44.49 -34.70 49.37
C THR A 103 -44.63 -35.58 50.61
N ILE A 104 -43.81 -35.31 51.62
CA ILE A 104 -43.90 -35.94 52.94
C ILE A 104 -44.88 -35.16 53.80
N THR A 105 -45.85 -35.86 54.40
CA THR A 105 -46.86 -35.28 55.28
C THR A 105 -46.72 -35.86 56.68
N LEU A 106 -46.58 -34.99 57.69
CA LEU A 106 -46.44 -35.37 59.10
C LEU A 106 -47.55 -34.74 59.93
N ASP A 107 -48.37 -35.59 60.55
CA ASP A 107 -49.41 -35.18 61.48
C ASP A 107 -48.83 -35.05 62.91
N LEU A 108 -49.12 -33.93 63.56
CA LEU A 108 -48.56 -33.52 64.84
C LEU A 108 -49.69 -33.08 65.78
N GLN A 109 -49.80 -33.72 66.94
CA GLN A 109 -50.72 -33.30 68.00
C GLN A 109 -49.97 -32.52 69.07
N LEU A 110 -50.43 -31.30 69.42
CA LEU A 110 -49.86 -30.51 70.52
C LEU A 110 -50.87 -30.32 71.65
N GLN A 111 -50.37 -30.26 72.87
CA GLN A 111 -51.15 -29.98 74.08
C GLN A 111 -50.38 -28.98 74.95
N HIS A 112 -51.12 -28.06 75.60
CA HIS A 112 -50.54 -27.14 76.59
C HIS A 112 -50.28 -27.86 77.91
N VAL A 113 -49.17 -27.57 78.58
CA VAL A 113 -48.76 -28.25 79.82
C VAL A 113 -48.38 -27.23 80.89
N ASP A 114 -49.18 -27.19 81.96
CA ASP A 114 -49.02 -26.27 83.09
C ASP A 114 -47.99 -26.81 84.10
N SER A 115 -46.89 -26.09 84.31
CA SER A 115 -45.72 -26.56 85.06
C SER A 115 -45.86 -26.34 86.57
N LYS A 116 -46.68 -27.17 87.24
CA LYS A 116 -46.75 -27.21 88.71
C LYS A 116 -46.71 -28.62 89.30
N VAL A 117 -45.57 -28.95 89.90
CA VAL A 117 -45.44 -30.01 90.91
C VAL A 117 -44.79 -29.44 92.17
N ASP A 118 -45.60 -29.29 93.20
CA ASP A 118 -45.26 -29.02 94.61
C ASP A 118 -44.63 -30.29 95.26
N ASN A 119 -43.80 -30.27 96.32
CA ASN A 119 -43.01 -29.25 97.05
C ASN A 119 -42.13 -29.99 98.13
N LEU A 120 -41.45 -29.25 99.01
CA LEU A 120 -40.89 -29.63 100.34
C LEU A 120 -39.46 -30.23 100.47
N ALA A 121 -38.51 -29.35 100.86
CA ALA A 121 -38.02 -29.16 102.25
C ALA A 121 -36.52 -29.42 102.61
N GLU A 122 -36.02 -28.53 103.50
CA GLU A 122 -34.81 -28.59 104.36
C GLU A 122 -33.41 -28.57 103.68
N ASP A 123 -32.40 -27.82 104.16
CA ASP A 123 -32.32 -26.72 105.16
C ASP A 123 -31.07 -25.83 104.85
N GLY A 124 -30.88 -24.72 105.56
CA GLY A 124 -29.96 -23.64 105.18
C GLY A 124 -28.47 -23.75 105.54
N ALA A 125 -27.72 -22.75 105.06
CA ALA A 125 -26.96 -21.74 105.84
C ALA A 125 -26.00 -22.20 106.98
N THR A 126 -24.81 -21.61 107.22
CA THR A 126 -24.03 -20.50 106.61
C THR A 126 -22.61 -20.52 107.21
N ASP A 127 -21.62 -20.06 106.45
CA ASP A 127 -20.35 -19.40 106.87
C ASP A 127 -19.38 -19.94 107.96
N SER A 128 -18.09 -19.70 107.63
CA SER A 128 -16.97 -19.29 108.50
C SER A 128 -15.93 -20.30 109.07
N ILE A 129 -14.80 -20.34 108.35
CA ILE A 129 -13.37 -20.26 108.78
C ILE A 129 -12.97 -20.71 110.21
N THR A 130 -12.04 -21.68 110.34
CA THR A 130 -10.61 -21.50 110.76
C THR A 130 -9.90 -22.83 111.12
N ASP A 131 -8.56 -22.80 111.04
CA ASP A 131 -7.58 -23.72 111.66
C ASP A 131 -7.53 -25.20 111.20
N THR A 132 -6.36 -25.83 111.03
CA THR A 132 -4.94 -25.38 111.09
C THR A 132 -4.06 -26.37 110.31
N ASP A 133 -2.82 -25.96 109.95
CA ASP A 133 -1.54 -26.72 109.87
C ASP A 133 -1.51 -28.24 109.54
N ASP A 134 -0.50 -28.81 108.88
CA ASP A 134 0.70 -28.31 108.19
C ASP A 134 1.38 -29.48 107.43
N GLY A 135 2.20 -29.23 106.39
CA GLY A 135 3.09 -30.25 105.81
C GLY A 135 3.15 -30.36 104.27
N ALA A 136 4.18 -29.76 103.67
CA ALA A 136 4.57 -29.98 102.26
C ALA A 136 5.38 -31.31 102.09
N PRO A 137 5.71 -31.79 100.86
CA PRO A 137 6.65 -31.09 99.97
C PRO A 137 6.34 -31.07 98.45
N ASN A 138 6.50 -29.87 97.86
CA ASN A 138 7.25 -29.48 96.65
C ASN A 138 7.33 -30.38 95.38
N THR A 139 7.37 -29.88 94.14
CA THR A 139 7.02 -28.57 93.48
C THR A 139 7.26 -28.72 91.96
N GLY A 140 6.47 -28.07 91.09
CA GLY A 140 6.89 -27.77 89.70
C GLY A 140 5.74 -27.65 88.68
N ASP A 141 5.44 -26.39 88.31
CA ASP A 141 5.01 -25.82 87.00
C ASP A 141 3.81 -26.42 86.21
N ASP A 142 3.00 -25.69 85.41
CA ASP A 142 2.68 -24.26 85.15
C ASP A 142 1.47 -24.24 84.16
N THR A 143 0.62 -23.23 83.91
CA THR A 143 0.26 -21.91 84.53
C THR A 143 -1.06 -21.41 83.90
N ASP A 144 -1.82 -20.57 84.61
CA ASP A 144 -2.79 -19.61 84.00
C ASP A 144 -2.07 -18.56 83.11
N PHE A 145 -2.76 -17.93 82.14
CA PHE A 145 -3.01 -16.47 82.12
C PHE A 145 -3.86 -15.99 80.92
N LEU A 146 -4.50 -14.82 81.10
CA LEU A 146 -5.61 -14.29 80.29
C LEU A 146 -5.20 -13.17 79.31
N THR A 147 -5.93 -13.03 78.18
CA THR A 147 -6.02 -11.87 77.24
C THR A 147 -4.75 -11.46 76.46
N TYR A 148 -4.78 -11.07 75.17
CA TYR A 148 -5.85 -10.78 74.19
C TYR A 148 -5.33 -11.14 72.77
N VAL A 149 -6.12 -11.82 71.93
CA VAL A 149 -6.07 -11.65 70.46
C VAL A 149 -7.50 -11.76 69.92
N ILE A 150 -7.87 -10.85 69.00
CA ILE A 150 -9.20 -10.80 68.39
C ILE A 150 -9.29 -11.87 67.29
N ILE A 151 -10.21 -12.82 67.44
CA ILE A 151 -10.69 -13.63 66.31
C ILE A 151 -11.82 -12.83 65.65
N LEU A 152 -11.48 -12.11 64.57
CA LEU A 152 -12.46 -11.68 63.57
C LEU A 152 -12.50 -12.77 62.50
N GLY A 153 -13.34 -13.77 62.72
CA GLY A 153 -13.72 -14.71 61.68
C GLY A 153 -14.64 -14.00 60.69
N ILE A 154 -14.08 -13.50 59.58
CA ILE A 154 -14.84 -13.12 58.39
C ILE A 154 -14.20 -13.83 57.19
N SER A 155 -15.07 -14.24 56.28
CA SER A 155 -14.84 -15.06 55.10
C SER A 155 -13.78 -14.54 54.11
N SER A 156 -13.27 -15.52 53.35
CA SER A 156 -12.70 -15.37 52.00
C SER A 156 -11.24 -14.88 51.86
N LEU A 157 -10.51 -15.59 50.99
CA LEU A 157 -9.13 -15.38 50.52
C LEU A 157 -7.98 -15.50 51.55
N VAL A 158 -7.16 -16.55 51.37
CA VAL A 158 -5.73 -16.51 51.74
C VAL A 158 -4.87 -16.69 50.48
N LEU A 159 -4.33 -15.58 50.01
CA LEU A 159 -3.28 -15.52 48.99
C LEU A 159 -1.93 -15.86 49.65
N ILE A 160 -1.39 -17.08 49.48
CA ILE A 160 -0.06 -17.42 50.02
C ILE A 160 1.04 -16.93 49.07
N VAL A 161 1.43 -15.67 49.26
CA VAL A 161 2.67 -15.12 48.68
C VAL A 161 3.85 -15.52 49.58
N SER A 162 4.67 -16.46 49.12
CA SER A 162 5.90 -16.87 49.81
C SER A 162 7.07 -15.94 49.50
N ILE A 163 7.20 -14.83 50.24
CA ILE A 163 8.39 -13.96 50.20
C ILE A 163 9.39 -14.43 51.27
N THR A 164 10.51 -15.00 50.83
CA THR A 164 11.67 -15.25 51.69
C THR A 164 12.62 -14.05 51.65
N VAL A 165 12.80 -13.35 52.77
CA VAL A 165 13.85 -12.32 52.92
C VAL A 165 14.73 -12.62 54.13
N MET A 166 15.95 -13.08 53.85
CA MET A 166 17.03 -13.12 54.84
C MET A 166 17.58 -11.72 55.10
N TYR A 167 17.85 -11.37 56.36
CA TYR A 167 18.49 -10.09 56.70
C TYR A 167 19.82 -10.28 57.43
N LYS A 168 20.94 -9.90 56.78
CA LYS A 168 22.26 -9.86 57.43
C LYS A 168 23.15 -8.68 56.97
N LYS A 169 22.74 -7.47 57.38
CA LYS A 169 23.61 -6.41 57.92
C LYS A 169 24.89 -6.01 57.12
N LYS A 170 24.74 -5.35 55.95
CA LYS A 170 25.36 -4.03 55.64
C LYS A 170 25.00 -3.48 54.23
N ALA A 171 24.57 -2.22 54.22
CA ALA A 171 24.71 -1.18 53.19
C ALA A 171 24.32 -1.39 51.69
N SER A 172 23.39 -0.52 51.25
CA SER A 172 23.28 0.17 49.94
C SER A 172 22.93 -0.57 48.63
N LYS A 173 21.60 -0.75 48.43
CA LYS A 173 20.74 -0.17 47.37
C LYS A 173 20.91 -0.51 45.86
N ASN A 174 19.77 -1.02 45.35
CA ASN A 174 19.19 -0.92 44.00
C ASN A 174 19.69 -1.87 42.89
N ILE A 175 18.84 -2.83 42.49
CA ILE A 175 18.34 -3.05 41.12
C ILE A 175 17.19 -4.08 41.10
N THR A 176 16.36 -3.96 40.06
CA THR A 176 15.14 -4.65 39.60
C THR A 176 15.14 -6.19 39.62
N PHE A 177 13.95 -6.83 39.65
CA PHE A 177 13.73 -8.17 39.08
C PHE A 177 12.38 -8.30 38.33
N LEU A 178 12.43 -9.07 37.24
CA LEU A 178 11.32 -9.51 36.38
C LEU A 178 10.59 -10.72 37.00
N LEU A 179 9.39 -11.04 36.51
CA LEU A 179 8.76 -12.36 36.72
C LEU A 179 7.90 -12.75 35.52
N ILE A 180 8.15 -13.96 35.00
CA ILE A 180 7.46 -14.60 33.88
C ILE A 180 6.66 -15.79 34.46
N PRO A 181 5.39 -16.01 34.07
CA PRO A 181 4.70 -17.26 34.33
C PRO A 181 4.95 -18.25 33.17
N ALA A 182 5.39 -19.47 33.50
CA ALA A 182 5.43 -20.59 32.57
C ALA A 182 4.31 -21.58 32.90
N MET A 183 3.52 -21.95 31.90
CA MET A 183 2.53 -23.04 32.01
C MET A 183 3.24 -24.38 32.21
N LEU A 184 2.65 -25.26 33.01
CA LEU A 184 2.87 -26.71 32.89
C LEU A 184 1.61 -27.45 33.36
N LEU A 185 1.22 -28.45 32.59
CA LEU A 185 -0.08 -29.12 32.67
C LEU A 185 -0.26 -29.92 33.96
N ALA A 186 -1.50 -29.95 34.45
CA ALA A 186 -1.99 -30.99 35.36
C ALA A 186 -3.06 -31.83 34.61
N PRO A 187 -3.05 -33.17 34.72
CA PRO A 187 -4.06 -34.01 34.09
C PRO A 187 -5.37 -34.02 34.87
N PHE A 188 -6.44 -34.46 34.20
CA PHE A 188 -7.74 -34.77 34.79
C PHE A 188 -7.61 -35.59 36.09
N ALA A 189 -8.34 -35.17 37.14
CA ALA A 189 -8.62 -35.96 38.32
C ALA A 189 -10.03 -35.63 38.82
N ASP A 190 -10.80 -36.66 39.19
CA ASP A 190 -12.25 -36.62 39.35
C ASP A 190 -12.78 -35.48 40.25
N ALA A 191 -13.83 -34.80 39.77
CA ALA A 191 -14.71 -34.02 40.61
C ALA A 191 -15.45 -34.97 41.57
N LYS A 192 -15.15 -34.87 42.86
CA LYS A 192 -16.03 -35.44 43.89
C LYS A 192 -17.35 -34.66 43.88
N ALA A 193 -18.47 -35.38 43.85
CA ALA A 193 -19.79 -34.78 43.98
C ALA A 193 -19.89 -33.92 45.25
N GLU A 194 -20.19 -32.63 45.09
CA GLU A 194 -20.52 -31.74 46.20
C GLU A 194 -21.99 -31.91 46.57
N THR A 195 -22.27 -32.92 47.41
CA THR A 195 -23.55 -33.03 48.12
C THR A 195 -23.76 -31.76 48.93
N SER A 196 -24.74 -30.95 48.54
CA SER A 196 -25.01 -29.66 49.17
C SER A 196 -26.25 -29.77 50.07
N LYS A 197 -26.06 -29.42 51.34
CA LYS A 197 -27.10 -29.51 52.37
C LYS A 197 -28.02 -28.28 52.31
N VAL A 198 -29.28 -28.51 51.95
CA VAL A 198 -30.34 -27.49 51.93
C VAL A 198 -31.07 -27.49 53.26
N SER A 199 -31.23 -26.31 53.87
CA SER A 199 -31.93 -26.14 55.15
C SER A 199 -33.00 -25.04 55.02
N VAL A 200 -34.27 -25.42 55.06
CA VAL A 200 -35.42 -24.51 55.01
C VAL A 200 -36.10 -24.46 56.37
N SER A 201 -36.25 -23.27 56.94
CA SER A 201 -36.99 -23.06 58.19
C SER A 201 -38.25 -22.24 57.94
N THR A 202 -39.35 -22.64 58.54
CA THR A 202 -40.62 -21.91 58.55
C THR A 202 -41.16 -21.82 59.97
N SER A 203 -41.91 -20.78 60.28
CA SER A 203 -42.59 -20.64 61.57
C SER A 203 -44.09 -20.47 61.40
N HIS A 204 -44.84 -21.07 62.33
CA HIS A 204 -46.30 -21.04 62.33
C HIS A 204 -46.79 -20.67 63.73
N GLU A 205 -47.63 -19.63 63.79
CA GLU A 205 -48.16 -19.10 65.04
C GLU A 205 -49.49 -19.78 65.38
N ILE A 206 -49.62 -20.24 66.62
CA ILE A 206 -50.88 -20.71 67.20
C ILE A 206 -51.20 -19.90 68.46
N GLN A 207 -52.49 -19.73 68.76
CA GLN A 207 -52.92 -18.93 69.91
C GLN A 207 -53.75 -19.79 70.88
N PHE A 208 -53.35 -19.80 72.16
CA PHE A 208 -54.15 -20.31 73.27
C PHE A 208 -54.63 -19.11 74.09
N GLU A 209 -55.94 -18.91 74.15
CA GLU A 209 -56.56 -17.74 74.79
C GLU A 209 -55.94 -16.40 74.32
N ASP A 210 -55.31 -15.63 75.22
CA ASP A 210 -54.64 -14.35 74.91
C ASP A 210 -53.13 -14.50 74.61
N GLN A 211 -52.58 -15.72 74.60
CA GLN A 211 -51.15 -15.98 74.40
C GLN A 211 -50.85 -16.68 73.07
N LYS A 212 -49.90 -16.12 72.33
CA LYS A 212 -49.39 -16.64 71.05
C LYS A 212 -48.12 -17.45 71.27
N TYR A 213 -48.02 -18.55 70.54
CA TYR A 213 -46.93 -19.51 70.59
C TYR A 213 -46.45 -19.77 69.16
N GLU A 214 -45.15 -19.63 68.93
CA GLU A 214 -44.54 -19.85 67.63
C GLU A 214 -43.94 -21.26 67.57
N ILE A 215 -44.33 -22.03 66.55
CA ILE A 215 -43.78 -23.36 66.25
C ILE A 215 -42.81 -23.18 65.11
N VAL A 216 -41.52 -23.43 65.34
CA VAL A 216 -40.48 -23.34 64.30
C VAL A 216 -40.17 -24.73 63.79
N THR A 217 -40.35 -24.95 62.49
CA THR A 217 -40.02 -26.21 61.81
C THR A 217 -38.91 -25.98 60.80
N THR A 218 -37.79 -26.68 60.98
CA THR A 218 -36.64 -26.71 60.08
C THR A 218 -36.58 -28.06 59.38
N ALA A 219 -36.46 -28.08 58.06
CA ALA A 219 -36.17 -29.28 57.28
C ALA A 219 -34.80 -29.15 56.63
N GLU A 220 -33.92 -30.11 56.88
CA GLU A 220 -32.59 -30.20 56.29
C GLU A 220 -32.47 -31.45 55.42
N ILE A 221 -31.96 -31.35 54.19
CA ILE A 221 -31.76 -32.50 53.28
C ILE A 221 -30.45 -32.34 52.50
N ASP A 222 -29.81 -33.46 52.14
CA ASP A 222 -28.63 -33.47 51.28
C ASP A 222 -29.04 -33.76 49.82
N PHE A 223 -28.74 -32.84 48.89
CA PHE A 223 -28.94 -33.08 47.46
C PHE A 223 -27.62 -33.30 46.73
N ASP A 224 -27.55 -34.35 45.90
CA ASP A 224 -26.49 -34.55 44.92
C ASP A 224 -26.84 -33.81 43.62
N TYR A 225 -26.44 -32.54 43.54
CA TYR A 225 -26.68 -31.70 42.38
C TYR A 225 -25.95 -32.18 41.11
N SER A 226 -25.00 -33.11 41.20
CA SER A 226 -24.30 -33.68 40.03
C SER A 226 -25.20 -34.53 39.13
N GLN A 227 -26.43 -34.82 39.58
CA GLN A 227 -27.48 -35.50 38.80
C GLN A 227 -28.35 -34.54 37.96
N LEU A 228 -28.20 -33.22 38.12
CA LEU A 228 -28.92 -32.23 37.31
C LEU A 228 -28.11 -31.83 36.07
N GLU A 229 -28.48 -32.38 34.92
CA GLU A 229 -27.93 -31.93 33.63
C GLU A 229 -28.52 -30.59 33.16
N LEU A 230 -27.72 -29.78 32.46
CA LEU A 230 -28.15 -28.54 31.80
C LEU A 230 -28.76 -28.87 30.41
N THR A 231 -30.04 -29.22 30.40
CA THR A 231 -30.75 -29.70 29.20
C THR A 231 -31.45 -28.57 28.41
N ASN A 232 -31.90 -28.90 27.19
CA ASN A 232 -32.45 -28.03 26.14
C ASN A 232 -31.37 -27.26 25.36
N ASP A 233 -31.69 -26.86 24.13
CA ASP A 233 -30.83 -26.03 23.28
C ASP A 233 -30.60 -24.66 23.92
N PHE A 234 -29.49 -23.98 23.62
CA PHE A 234 -29.14 -22.71 24.23
C PHE A 234 -28.91 -21.62 23.19
N ALA A 235 -30.00 -20.97 22.79
CA ALA A 235 -30.00 -19.91 21.79
C ALA A 235 -30.00 -18.53 22.44
N LEU A 236 -28.95 -17.76 22.17
CA LEU A 236 -28.89 -16.32 22.36
C LEU A 236 -29.44 -15.63 21.10
N LYS A 237 -30.27 -14.60 21.30
CA LYS A 237 -30.63 -13.60 20.30
C LYS A 237 -30.30 -12.22 20.82
N VAL A 238 -29.92 -11.32 19.94
CA VAL A 238 -29.65 -9.91 20.27
C VAL A 238 -30.55 -9.01 19.44
N LYS A 239 -30.92 -7.86 20.00
CA LYS A 239 -31.72 -6.84 19.34
C LYS A 239 -31.10 -5.47 19.58
N ALA A 240 -30.93 -4.71 18.51
CA ALA A 240 -30.47 -3.33 18.58
C ALA A 240 -31.56 -2.39 19.12
N GLN A 241 -31.16 -1.44 19.97
CA GLN A 241 -31.94 -0.30 20.41
C GLN A 241 -31.19 1.00 20.06
N GLU A 242 -31.70 2.17 20.44
CA GLU A 242 -31.18 3.47 19.95
C GLU A 242 -29.71 3.75 20.37
N ALA A 243 -29.23 3.15 21.46
CA ALA A 243 -27.83 3.25 21.94
C ALA A 243 -27.37 2.05 22.79
N SER A 244 -28.01 0.88 22.67
CA SER A 244 -27.78 -0.30 23.51
C SER A 244 -28.21 -1.60 22.83
N PHE A 245 -27.71 -2.73 23.32
CA PHE A 245 -28.11 -4.05 22.84
C PHE A 245 -28.93 -4.79 23.90
N GLU A 246 -30.10 -5.28 23.49
CA GLU A 246 -30.97 -6.15 24.28
C GLU A 246 -30.68 -7.61 23.92
N LEU A 247 -30.08 -8.34 24.85
CA LEU A 247 -29.78 -9.76 24.76
C LEU A 247 -30.91 -10.55 25.39
N VAL A 248 -31.40 -11.57 24.69
CA VAL A 248 -32.49 -12.45 25.13
C VAL A 248 -32.13 -13.89 24.78
N TRP A 249 -32.27 -14.80 25.74
CA TRP A 249 -32.05 -16.23 25.52
C TRP A 249 -33.19 -17.07 26.08
N ASN A 250 -33.26 -18.34 25.69
CA ASN A 250 -34.21 -19.27 26.28
C ASN A 250 -33.70 -19.79 27.65
N GLU A 251 -34.64 -20.16 28.54
CA GLU A 251 -34.30 -20.69 29.85
C GLU A 251 -33.65 -22.08 29.75
N ILE A 252 -32.51 -22.26 30.40
CA ILE A 252 -31.81 -23.55 30.53
C ILE A 252 -32.28 -24.24 31.80
N LYS A 253 -32.81 -25.45 31.62
CA LYS A 253 -33.32 -26.25 32.74
C LYS A 253 -32.18 -26.57 33.71
N ASN A 254 -32.45 -26.39 35.00
CA ASN A 254 -31.51 -26.59 36.11
C ASN A 254 -30.33 -25.58 36.17
N ALA A 255 -30.36 -24.49 35.40
CA ALA A 255 -29.39 -23.40 35.57
C ALA A 255 -29.69 -22.60 36.85
N LYS A 256 -28.66 -22.43 37.70
CA LYS A 256 -28.69 -21.56 38.89
C LYS A 256 -28.70 -20.08 38.49
N ALA A 257 -27.89 -19.74 37.49
CA ALA A 257 -27.69 -18.37 36.99
C ALA A 257 -26.98 -18.40 35.62
N TYR A 258 -26.72 -17.23 35.05
CA TYR A 258 -26.03 -17.00 33.79
C TYR A 258 -24.87 -16.02 33.95
N LYS A 259 -23.82 -16.19 33.15
CA LYS A 259 -22.78 -15.18 32.90
C LYS A 259 -23.01 -14.54 31.55
N VAL A 260 -22.81 -13.23 31.45
CA VAL A 260 -22.80 -12.51 30.18
C VAL A 260 -21.35 -12.15 29.88
N LEU A 261 -20.82 -12.67 28.78
CA LEU A 261 -19.48 -12.40 28.30
C LEU A 261 -19.56 -11.56 27.03
N ARG A 262 -18.59 -10.65 26.88
CA ARG A 262 -18.46 -9.76 25.74
C ARG A 262 -17.00 -9.65 25.33
N LYS A 263 -16.68 -9.95 24.07
CA LYS A 263 -15.43 -9.52 23.42
C LYS A 263 -15.70 -8.28 22.58
N PHE A 264 -14.69 -7.43 22.45
CA PHE A 264 -14.67 -6.32 21.50
C PHE A 264 -13.53 -6.60 20.53
N GLU A 265 -13.85 -6.76 19.25
CA GLU A 265 -12.92 -7.19 18.20
C GLU A 265 -12.21 -8.52 18.56
N LYS A 266 -10.99 -8.75 18.06
CA LYS A 266 -10.16 -9.95 18.31
C LYS A 266 -9.56 -10.02 19.73
N LYS A 267 -10.20 -9.42 20.74
CA LYS A 267 -9.80 -9.52 22.16
C LYS A 267 -10.45 -10.74 22.82
N ASP A 268 -9.87 -11.22 23.93
CA ASP A 268 -10.48 -12.25 24.75
C ASP A 268 -11.86 -11.81 25.28
N PHE A 269 -12.75 -12.79 25.49
CA PHE A 269 -14.04 -12.55 26.14
C PHE A 269 -13.86 -12.01 27.57
N THR A 270 -14.50 -10.89 27.85
CA THR A 270 -14.56 -10.30 29.20
C THR A 270 -15.91 -10.60 29.85
N GLU A 271 -15.89 -11.02 31.12
CA GLU A 271 -17.10 -11.17 31.92
C GLU A 271 -17.66 -9.77 32.25
N ILE A 272 -18.82 -9.43 31.69
CA ILE A 272 -19.50 -8.15 31.97
C ILE A 272 -20.60 -8.29 33.03
N VAL A 273 -21.14 -9.50 33.20
CA VAL A 273 -22.07 -9.86 34.30
C VAL A 273 -21.82 -11.28 34.76
N ASN A 274 -21.93 -11.51 36.07
CA ASN A 274 -21.86 -12.81 36.72
C ASN A 274 -23.09 -13.02 37.63
N GLU A 275 -23.48 -14.27 37.84
CA GLU A 275 -24.66 -14.69 38.60
C GLU A 275 -25.98 -13.98 38.22
N HIS A 276 -26.18 -13.71 36.93
CA HIS A 276 -27.42 -13.10 36.40
C HIS A 276 -28.56 -14.11 36.39
N THR A 277 -29.75 -13.75 36.90
CA THR A 277 -30.87 -14.71 37.09
C THR A 277 -32.00 -14.60 36.07
N SER A 278 -32.08 -13.51 35.31
CA SER A 278 -33.07 -13.35 34.23
C SER A 278 -32.55 -13.91 32.91
N THR A 279 -33.45 -14.28 31.98
CA THR A 279 -33.08 -14.71 30.62
C THR A 279 -32.95 -13.55 29.61
N ASN A 280 -32.77 -12.33 30.10
CA ASN A 280 -32.54 -11.13 29.30
C ASN A 280 -31.55 -10.19 29.99
N TYR A 281 -30.80 -9.42 29.21
CA TYR A 281 -29.85 -8.40 29.70
C TYR A 281 -29.73 -7.26 28.69
N ILE A 282 -29.55 -6.02 29.15
CA ILE A 282 -29.35 -4.86 28.27
C ILE A 282 -27.97 -4.27 28.52
N ASP A 283 -27.09 -4.37 27.52
CA ASP A 283 -25.77 -3.71 27.58
C ASP A 283 -25.88 -2.26 27.10
N ASN A 284 -25.79 -1.35 28.07
CA ASN A 284 -25.78 0.11 27.86
C ASN A 284 -24.35 0.70 27.92
N ASN A 285 -23.31 -0.14 28.00
CA ASN A 285 -21.90 0.26 28.08
C ASN A 285 -21.17 0.06 26.74
N ILE A 286 -21.82 0.50 25.66
CA ILE A 286 -21.27 0.55 24.29
C ILE A 286 -20.68 1.94 24.08
N LYS A 287 -19.37 2.03 23.82
CA LYS A 287 -18.62 3.31 23.79
C LYS A 287 -17.62 3.43 22.65
N GLU A 288 -17.02 2.31 22.26
CA GLU A 288 -16.08 2.23 21.15
C GLU A 288 -16.86 1.84 19.88
N TYR A 289 -16.51 2.44 18.74
CA TYR A 289 -17.00 1.99 17.43
C TYR A 289 -16.26 0.70 17.04
N GLY A 290 -16.98 -0.28 16.49
CA GLY A 290 -16.44 -1.59 16.17
C GLY A 290 -17.42 -2.73 16.48
N VAL A 291 -16.94 -3.96 16.39
CA VAL A 291 -17.72 -5.19 16.58
C VAL A 291 -17.61 -5.68 18.03
N TYR A 292 -18.77 -5.98 18.62
CA TYR A 292 -18.91 -6.63 19.91
C TYR A 292 -19.52 -8.01 19.69
N THR A 293 -18.94 -9.06 20.25
CA THR A 293 -19.54 -10.40 20.22
C THR A 293 -19.89 -10.82 21.62
N TYR A 294 -21.09 -11.37 21.78
CA TYR A 294 -21.64 -11.79 23.06
C TYR A 294 -21.78 -13.30 23.12
N LYS A 295 -21.62 -13.82 24.34
CA LYS A 295 -21.80 -15.23 24.66
C LYS A 295 -22.39 -15.34 26.07
N ILE A 296 -23.40 -16.19 26.25
CA ILE A 296 -23.98 -16.47 27.56
C ILE A 296 -23.49 -17.84 28.03
N ILE A 297 -23.15 -17.94 29.31
CA ILE A 297 -22.80 -19.22 29.95
C ILE A 297 -23.81 -19.49 31.06
N ALA A 298 -24.61 -20.53 30.93
CA ALA A 298 -25.47 -21.04 31.98
C ALA A 298 -24.62 -21.77 33.02
N LEU A 299 -24.86 -21.48 34.30
CA LEU A 299 -24.16 -22.06 35.44
C LEU A 299 -25.06 -23.08 36.15
N GLY A 300 -24.64 -24.34 36.21
CA GLY A 300 -25.27 -25.38 37.00
C GLY A 300 -25.04 -25.21 38.50
N HIS A 301 -25.86 -25.85 39.31
CA HIS A 301 -25.73 -25.86 40.77
C HIS A 301 -24.46 -26.58 41.27
N ASP A 302 -23.88 -27.45 40.44
CA ASP A 302 -22.67 -28.25 40.66
C ASP A 302 -21.40 -27.63 40.04
N GLY A 303 -21.51 -26.41 39.50
CA GLY A 303 -20.41 -25.72 38.81
C GLY A 303 -20.17 -26.15 37.36
N ARG A 304 -20.96 -27.08 36.79
CA ARG A 304 -20.95 -27.33 35.34
C ARG A 304 -21.45 -26.12 34.58
N THR A 305 -20.99 -25.95 33.35
CA THR A 305 -21.38 -24.85 32.49
C THR A 305 -21.96 -25.34 31.17
N LYS A 306 -22.84 -24.53 30.57
CA LYS A 306 -23.29 -24.71 29.19
C LYS A 306 -23.25 -23.37 28.48
N ASP A 307 -22.78 -23.37 27.24
CA ASP A 307 -22.52 -22.18 26.45
C ASP A 307 -23.64 -21.97 25.41
N SER A 308 -23.98 -20.72 25.12
CA SER A 308 -24.83 -20.35 23.98
C SER A 308 -24.03 -20.29 22.67
N ASN A 309 -24.72 -20.10 21.54
CA ASN A 309 -24.10 -19.52 20.34
C ASN A 309 -23.48 -18.14 20.66
N GLU A 310 -22.50 -17.75 19.85
CA GLU A 310 -21.91 -16.41 19.88
C GLU A 310 -22.67 -15.51 18.88
N VAL A 311 -23.20 -14.37 19.33
CA VAL A 311 -23.88 -13.41 18.44
C VAL A 311 -23.07 -12.12 18.38
N SER A 312 -22.79 -11.65 17.16
CA SER A 312 -22.03 -10.42 16.94
C SER A 312 -22.94 -9.23 16.62
N VAL A 313 -22.52 -8.04 17.01
CA VAL A 313 -23.22 -6.76 16.79
C VAL A 313 -22.20 -5.67 16.53
N TYR A 314 -22.60 -4.59 15.85
CA TYR A 314 -21.71 -3.46 15.56
C TYR A 314 -22.25 -2.15 16.11
N ASN A 315 -21.32 -1.28 16.49
CA ASN A 315 -21.58 0.13 16.81
C ASN A 315 -20.79 1.01 15.86
N SER A 316 -21.44 1.92 15.15
CA SER A 316 -20.84 2.77 14.12
C SER A 316 -21.34 4.22 14.20
N GLU A 317 -20.72 5.12 13.43
CA GLU A 317 -21.21 6.50 13.27
C GLU A 317 -22.57 6.59 12.55
N PHE A 318 -22.98 5.54 11.83
CA PHE A 318 -24.26 5.43 11.12
C PHE A 318 -25.37 4.76 11.94
N GLY A 319 -25.06 4.29 13.15
CA GLY A 319 -25.99 3.58 14.03
C GLY A 319 -25.44 2.25 14.54
N ILE A 320 -26.31 1.48 15.20
CA ILE A 320 -25.98 0.16 15.76
C ILE A 320 -26.93 -0.90 15.22
N GLY A 321 -26.46 -2.14 15.12
CA GLY A 321 -27.25 -3.25 14.60
C GLY A 321 -26.65 -4.61 14.95
N VAL A 322 -27.39 -5.66 14.60
CA VAL A 322 -26.99 -7.05 14.83
C VAL A 322 -26.33 -7.57 13.55
N ILE A 323 -25.19 -8.24 13.68
CA ILE A 323 -24.59 -8.99 12.58
C ILE A 323 -25.30 -10.35 12.63
N PRO A 324 -26.02 -10.77 11.57
CA PRO A 324 -26.58 -12.11 11.51
C PRO A 324 -25.46 -13.14 11.72
N ASP A 325 -25.76 -14.23 12.43
CA ASP A 325 -24.85 -15.37 12.47
C ASP A 325 -24.66 -15.84 11.01
N ASN A 326 -23.43 -16.15 10.58
CA ASN A 326 -23.12 -16.64 9.23
C ASN A 326 -23.52 -18.12 9.09
N ILE A 327 -24.78 -18.38 9.41
CA ILE A 327 -25.47 -19.64 9.19
C ILE A 327 -25.77 -19.68 7.70
N ASP A 328 -25.43 -20.82 7.13
CA ASP A 328 -25.63 -21.25 5.76
C ASP A 328 -26.22 -22.65 5.96
N THR A 329 -27.54 -22.74 5.82
CA THR A 329 -28.34 -23.88 6.32
C THR A 329 -28.29 -25.08 5.37
N ASP A 330 -28.13 -24.87 4.07
CA ASP A 330 -28.00 -25.92 3.05
C ASP A 330 -26.55 -26.15 2.56
N GLN A 331 -25.60 -25.31 2.95
CA GLN A 331 -24.15 -25.41 2.73
C GLN A 331 -23.71 -25.15 1.29
N ASP A 332 -24.35 -24.20 0.63
CA ASP A 332 -24.06 -23.81 -0.75
C ASP A 332 -23.05 -22.64 -0.87
N GLY A 333 -22.77 -21.95 0.24
CA GLY A 333 -21.88 -20.78 0.33
C GLY A 333 -22.58 -19.42 0.47
N LEU A 334 -23.91 -19.38 0.41
CA LEU A 334 -24.75 -18.20 0.59
C LEU A 334 -25.39 -18.23 1.99
N PRO A 335 -25.13 -17.24 2.87
CA PRO A 335 -25.71 -17.29 4.22
C PRO A 335 -27.21 -16.97 4.25
N ASP A 336 -27.98 -17.63 5.12
CA ASP A 336 -29.44 -17.49 5.33
C ASP A 336 -29.94 -16.03 5.31
N ALA A 337 -29.14 -15.12 5.87
CA ALA A 337 -29.47 -13.71 6.01
C ALA A 337 -29.31 -12.89 4.72
N LEU A 338 -28.45 -13.34 3.80
CA LEU A 338 -28.28 -12.78 2.46
C LEU A 338 -29.31 -13.40 1.50
N GLU A 339 -29.64 -14.67 1.70
CA GLU A 339 -30.73 -15.34 1.00
C GLU A 339 -32.10 -14.73 1.31
N GLU A 340 -32.44 -14.44 2.58
CA GLU A 340 -33.68 -13.72 2.94
C GLU A 340 -33.79 -12.35 2.23
N VAL A 341 -32.64 -11.72 1.94
CA VAL A 341 -32.53 -10.45 1.22
C VAL A 341 -32.72 -10.63 -0.30
N LEU A 342 -32.08 -11.64 -0.89
CA LEU A 342 -32.12 -11.97 -2.32
C LEU A 342 -33.45 -12.65 -2.72
N LYS A 343 -34.10 -13.29 -1.75
CA LYS A 343 -35.32 -14.10 -1.83
C LYS A 343 -35.14 -15.51 -2.41
N SER A 344 -33.92 -16.05 -2.35
CA SER A 344 -33.69 -17.49 -2.44
C SER A 344 -34.33 -18.23 -1.24
N ASP A 345 -34.32 -19.57 -1.26
CA ASP A 345 -34.82 -20.41 -0.16
C ASP A 345 -33.65 -20.93 0.69
N PRO A 346 -33.46 -20.44 1.95
CA PRO A 346 -32.36 -20.84 2.86
C PRO A 346 -32.32 -22.30 3.32
N THR A 347 -32.97 -23.19 2.58
CA THR A 347 -32.99 -24.63 2.83
C THR A 347 -32.84 -25.44 1.56
N ASN A 348 -32.52 -24.79 0.44
CA ASN A 348 -32.40 -25.37 -0.88
C ASN A 348 -31.32 -24.65 -1.71
N ALA A 349 -30.12 -25.23 -1.66
CA ALA A 349 -28.87 -24.81 -2.30
C ALA A 349 -28.90 -24.51 -3.82
N ASP A 350 -30.03 -24.65 -4.51
CA ASP A 350 -30.26 -24.41 -5.94
C ASP A 350 -31.75 -24.04 -6.08
N THR A 351 -32.08 -22.77 -5.85
CA THR A 351 -33.46 -22.26 -5.67
C THR A 351 -34.28 -22.37 -6.96
N ASP A 352 -33.67 -22.18 -8.12
CA ASP A 352 -34.39 -22.22 -9.38
C ASP A 352 -34.40 -23.59 -10.09
N GLU A 353 -33.55 -24.52 -9.65
CA GLU A 353 -33.34 -25.90 -10.09
C GLU A 353 -32.54 -26.06 -11.41
N ASP A 354 -31.71 -25.10 -11.86
CA ASP A 354 -30.91 -25.23 -13.09
C ASP A 354 -29.71 -26.19 -12.95
N GLY A 355 -29.18 -26.35 -11.74
CA GLY A 355 -28.06 -27.24 -11.41
C GLY A 355 -26.82 -26.53 -10.86
N LEU A 356 -26.78 -25.19 -10.91
CA LEU A 356 -25.81 -24.37 -10.21
C LEU A 356 -26.30 -24.04 -8.79
N PRO A 357 -25.42 -24.01 -7.78
CA PRO A 357 -25.84 -23.57 -6.46
C PRO A 357 -26.02 -22.06 -6.34
N ASP A 358 -26.98 -21.58 -5.54
CA ASP A 358 -27.26 -20.13 -5.37
C ASP A 358 -26.01 -19.37 -4.90
N GLY A 359 -25.22 -19.95 -4.00
CA GLY A 359 -23.93 -19.43 -3.54
C GLY A 359 -22.86 -19.37 -4.64
N TYR A 360 -22.87 -20.29 -5.61
CA TYR A 360 -21.96 -20.24 -6.75
C TYR A 360 -22.40 -19.20 -7.77
N GLU A 361 -23.67 -19.25 -8.17
CA GLU A 361 -24.33 -18.24 -9.01
C GLU A 361 -24.05 -16.82 -8.50
N TYR A 362 -24.39 -16.57 -7.24
CA TYR A 362 -24.22 -15.29 -6.58
C TYR A 362 -22.75 -14.85 -6.55
N GLN A 363 -21.84 -15.76 -6.20
CA GLN A 363 -20.47 -15.38 -5.86
C GLN A 363 -19.52 -15.44 -7.06
N TYR A 364 -19.85 -16.11 -8.17
CA TYR A 364 -18.97 -16.27 -9.34
C TYR A 364 -19.61 -15.78 -10.65
N LEU A 365 -20.90 -16.03 -10.89
CA LEU A 365 -21.56 -15.73 -12.16
C LEU A 365 -22.32 -14.40 -12.16
N GLY A 366 -22.81 -13.95 -11.01
CA GLY A 366 -23.73 -12.81 -10.91
C GLY A 366 -25.12 -13.06 -11.50
N SER A 367 -25.47 -14.33 -11.74
CA SER A 367 -26.77 -14.77 -12.23
C SER A 367 -27.88 -14.58 -11.19
N ASN A 368 -29.11 -14.85 -11.60
CA ASN A 368 -30.31 -14.58 -10.84
C ASN A 368 -30.88 -15.89 -10.27
N LEU A 369 -30.62 -16.12 -8.98
CA LEU A 369 -31.02 -17.26 -8.13
C LEU A 369 -32.51 -17.71 -8.19
N LEU A 370 -33.35 -17.02 -8.95
CA LEU A 370 -34.77 -17.27 -9.13
C LEU A 370 -35.13 -17.55 -10.61
N LYS A 371 -34.14 -17.71 -11.49
CA LYS A 371 -34.29 -17.86 -12.94
C LYS A 371 -33.07 -18.55 -13.61
N LYS A 372 -33.28 -19.80 -14.01
CA LYS A 372 -32.41 -20.61 -14.90
C LYS A 372 -31.84 -19.95 -16.16
N ASP A 373 -32.36 -18.80 -16.56
CA ASP A 373 -32.01 -18.07 -17.78
C ASP A 373 -32.12 -16.59 -17.40
N THR A 374 -31.01 -16.04 -16.91
CA THR A 374 -30.98 -14.72 -16.27
C THR A 374 -31.30 -13.61 -17.28
N ASP A 375 -30.71 -13.68 -18.47
CA ASP A 375 -30.77 -12.65 -19.50
C ASP A 375 -31.90 -12.87 -20.54
N GLY A 376 -32.46 -14.09 -20.61
CA GLY A 376 -33.55 -14.47 -21.50
C GLY A 376 -33.10 -14.87 -22.91
N ASN A 377 -31.84 -15.21 -23.14
CA ASN A 377 -31.32 -15.56 -24.46
C ASN A 377 -31.72 -16.98 -24.92
N GLY A 378 -32.16 -17.84 -23.99
CA GLY A 378 -32.64 -19.20 -24.26
C GLY A 378 -31.60 -20.30 -24.10
N THR A 379 -30.42 -19.96 -23.61
CA THR A 379 -29.47 -20.86 -22.91
C THR A 379 -29.76 -20.74 -21.42
N THR A 380 -29.54 -21.80 -20.64
CA THR A 380 -29.66 -21.73 -19.18
C THR A 380 -28.30 -21.40 -18.56
N ASP A 381 -28.29 -20.77 -17.39
CA ASP A 381 -27.09 -20.20 -16.77
C ASP A 381 -26.05 -21.31 -16.49
N ASP A 382 -26.47 -22.54 -16.15
CA ASP A 382 -25.65 -23.76 -16.06
C ASP A 382 -24.96 -24.21 -17.38
N GLN A 383 -25.58 -23.90 -18.52
CA GLN A 383 -25.14 -24.26 -19.87
C GLN A 383 -24.45 -23.11 -20.61
N GLU A 384 -24.37 -21.91 -20.03
CA GLU A 384 -23.62 -20.80 -20.62
C GLU A 384 -22.10 -21.02 -20.50
N ASP A 385 -21.37 -20.36 -21.40
CA ASP A 385 -19.91 -20.37 -21.56
C ASP A 385 -19.48 -18.89 -21.52
N PHE A 386 -19.10 -18.42 -20.34
CA PHE A 386 -19.01 -16.98 -20.04
C PHE A 386 -17.75 -16.35 -20.65
N ASP A 387 -16.64 -17.07 -20.68
CA ASP A 387 -15.34 -16.63 -21.18
C ASP A 387 -14.97 -17.16 -22.59
N ALA A 388 -15.81 -18.04 -23.15
CA ALA A 388 -15.60 -18.70 -24.46
C ALA A 388 -14.38 -19.63 -24.50
N ASP A 389 -14.11 -20.34 -23.39
CA ASP A 389 -13.16 -21.44 -23.35
C ASP A 389 -13.67 -22.71 -24.06
N GLY A 390 -14.94 -23.08 -23.84
CA GLY A 390 -15.57 -24.28 -24.39
C GLY A 390 -16.09 -25.29 -23.35
N LEU A 391 -15.89 -25.02 -22.06
CA LEU A 391 -16.65 -25.59 -20.94
C LEU A 391 -17.96 -24.80 -20.75
N SER A 392 -18.82 -25.28 -19.86
CA SER A 392 -19.98 -24.50 -19.39
C SER A 392 -19.83 -24.20 -17.91
N ASN A 393 -20.50 -23.16 -17.42
CA ASN A 393 -20.47 -22.73 -16.02
C ASN A 393 -20.64 -23.89 -15.01
N LEU A 394 -21.52 -24.86 -15.30
CA LEU A 394 -21.71 -26.07 -14.49
C LEU A 394 -20.51 -27.02 -14.55
N LYS A 395 -19.91 -27.21 -15.72
CA LYS A 395 -18.73 -28.06 -15.90
C LYS A 395 -17.52 -27.48 -15.18
N GLU A 396 -17.41 -26.16 -15.17
CA GLU A 396 -16.38 -25.40 -14.47
C GLU A 396 -16.56 -25.47 -12.95
N TYR A 397 -17.80 -25.33 -12.46
CA TYR A 397 -18.13 -25.58 -11.07
C TYR A 397 -17.72 -27.00 -10.62
N GLU A 398 -17.97 -28.03 -11.44
CA GLU A 398 -17.52 -29.41 -11.15
C GLU A 398 -15.99 -29.54 -11.09
N LEU A 399 -15.25 -28.77 -11.90
CA LEU A 399 -13.79 -28.80 -11.99
C LEU A 399 -13.10 -27.87 -10.97
N LYS A 400 -13.85 -26.89 -10.45
CA LYS A 400 -13.39 -25.75 -9.64
C LYS A 400 -12.50 -24.78 -10.41
N THR A 401 -12.69 -24.71 -11.71
CA THR A 401 -12.13 -23.67 -12.56
C THR A 401 -12.94 -22.37 -12.40
N ASN A 402 -12.52 -21.30 -13.05
CA ASN A 402 -13.07 -19.96 -12.89
C ASN A 402 -13.88 -19.54 -14.14
N PRO A 403 -15.23 -19.47 -14.07
CA PRO A 403 -16.12 -19.24 -15.22
C PRO A 403 -15.98 -17.88 -15.92
N LEU A 404 -15.06 -17.03 -15.45
CA LEU A 404 -14.79 -15.72 -16.03
C LEU A 404 -13.40 -15.67 -16.69
N ASN A 405 -12.72 -16.81 -16.86
CA ASN A 405 -11.31 -16.87 -17.21
C ASN A 405 -10.87 -18.22 -17.80
N ALA A 406 -10.73 -18.24 -19.13
CA ALA A 406 -10.52 -19.40 -19.99
C ALA A 406 -9.21 -20.22 -19.79
N ASP A 407 -8.41 -19.89 -18.76
CA ASP A 407 -7.09 -20.44 -18.43
C ASP A 407 -6.90 -20.19 -16.91
N SER A 408 -7.44 -21.09 -16.09
CA SER A 408 -7.74 -20.87 -14.66
C SER A 408 -6.53 -20.83 -13.74
N ASP A 409 -5.45 -21.54 -14.07
CA ASP A 409 -4.16 -21.43 -13.38
C ASP A 409 -3.13 -20.57 -14.12
N PHE A 410 -3.48 -20.09 -15.32
CA PHE A 410 -2.76 -19.12 -16.14
C PHE A 410 -1.49 -19.68 -16.82
N ASP A 411 -1.38 -20.99 -17.03
CA ASP A 411 -0.16 -21.62 -17.59
C ASP A 411 -0.01 -21.50 -19.12
N GLY A 412 -1.06 -21.03 -19.81
CA GLY A 412 -1.11 -20.86 -21.26
C GLY A 412 -1.92 -21.93 -22.00
N LEU A 413 -2.45 -22.94 -21.31
CA LEU A 413 -3.49 -23.84 -21.81
C LEU A 413 -4.88 -23.31 -21.45
N LYS A 414 -5.92 -23.84 -22.10
CA LYS A 414 -7.30 -23.58 -21.69
C LYS A 414 -7.80 -24.71 -20.83
N ASP A 415 -8.65 -24.42 -19.85
CA ASP A 415 -9.31 -25.41 -19.00
C ASP A 415 -9.99 -26.53 -19.82
N SER A 416 -10.64 -26.18 -20.94
CA SER A 416 -11.21 -27.13 -21.89
C SER A 416 -10.17 -27.94 -22.66
N ASP A 417 -9.03 -27.37 -23.04
CA ASP A 417 -7.96 -28.10 -23.73
C ASP A 417 -7.24 -29.06 -22.78
N GLU A 418 -7.02 -28.65 -21.54
CA GLU A 418 -6.49 -29.49 -20.47
C GLU A 418 -7.39 -30.68 -20.20
N VAL A 419 -8.67 -30.43 -19.92
CA VAL A 419 -9.64 -31.49 -19.57
C VAL A 419 -9.93 -32.43 -20.75
N ASN A 420 -10.02 -31.90 -21.98
CA ASN A 420 -10.44 -32.69 -23.14
C ASN A 420 -9.30 -33.23 -24.01
N THR A 421 -8.12 -32.60 -23.99
CA THR A 421 -6.98 -32.94 -24.87
C THR A 421 -5.79 -33.49 -24.09
N TYR A 422 -5.31 -32.81 -23.04
CA TYR A 422 -4.03 -33.13 -22.37
C TYR A 422 -4.18 -34.02 -21.13
N SER A 423 -5.37 -34.03 -20.50
CA SER A 423 -5.67 -34.72 -19.24
C SER A 423 -4.87 -34.23 -18.02
N THR A 424 -4.52 -32.94 -18.01
CA THR A 424 -3.89 -32.19 -16.93
C THR A 424 -4.92 -31.70 -15.89
N GLU A 425 -4.48 -31.07 -14.81
CA GLU A 425 -5.33 -30.50 -13.76
C GLU A 425 -5.48 -28.97 -13.95
N PRO A 426 -6.63 -28.44 -14.45
CA PRO A 426 -6.80 -27.03 -14.87
C PRO A 426 -6.88 -25.99 -13.74
N ILE A 427 -6.30 -26.32 -12.60
CA ILE A 427 -6.15 -25.48 -11.40
C ILE A 427 -4.74 -25.65 -10.81
N ASN A 428 -3.81 -26.18 -11.59
CA ASN A 428 -2.47 -26.58 -11.21
C ASN A 428 -1.51 -26.53 -12.42
N GLU A 429 -0.89 -25.37 -12.62
CA GLU A 429 0.06 -25.04 -13.69
C GLU A 429 1.23 -26.01 -13.96
N ASP A 430 1.50 -26.96 -13.06
CA ASP A 430 2.53 -28.00 -13.14
C ASP A 430 1.88 -29.27 -12.57
N THR A 431 1.22 -30.05 -13.45
CA THR A 431 0.38 -31.19 -13.05
C THR A 431 1.20 -32.28 -12.36
N ASP A 432 2.46 -32.49 -12.75
CA ASP A 432 3.27 -33.58 -12.22
C ASP A 432 4.31 -33.20 -11.16
N GLY A 433 4.61 -31.91 -10.97
CA GLY A 433 5.46 -31.37 -9.90
C GLY A 433 6.95 -31.42 -10.21
N ASP A 434 7.33 -30.94 -11.39
CA ASP A 434 8.68 -30.95 -11.93
C ASP A 434 9.33 -29.55 -12.01
N GLY A 435 8.49 -28.52 -12.16
CA GLY A 435 8.83 -27.11 -12.30
C GLY A 435 8.89 -26.58 -13.73
N LEU A 436 8.50 -27.37 -14.72
CA LEU A 436 7.99 -26.89 -16.01
C LEU A 436 6.46 -26.77 -15.93
N THR A 437 5.86 -25.79 -16.59
CA THR A 437 4.39 -25.69 -16.64
C THR A 437 3.81 -26.51 -17.78
N ASP A 438 2.58 -27.01 -17.65
CA ASP A 438 2.00 -27.95 -18.62
C ASP A 438 1.93 -27.34 -20.04
N GLY A 439 1.58 -26.06 -20.16
CA GLY A 439 1.60 -25.28 -21.39
C GLY A 439 3.00 -25.11 -21.98
N ASN A 440 4.01 -24.92 -21.13
CA ASN A 440 5.41 -24.91 -21.57
C ASN A 440 5.84 -26.30 -22.05
N GLU A 441 5.46 -27.37 -21.35
CA GLU A 441 5.76 -28.76 -21.75
C GLU A 441 5.22 -29.10 -23.12
N ILE A 442 3.95 -28.79 -23.38
CA ILE A 442 3.33 -28.95 -24.70
C ILE A 442 4.05 -28.10 -25.76
N SER A 443 4.57 -26.92 -25.40
CA SER A 443 5.34 -26.07 -26.32
C SER A 443 6.73 -26.62 -26.66
N GLN A 444 7.41 -27.26 -25.70
CA GLN A 444 8.74 -27.85 -25.87
C GLN A 444 8.67 -29.29 -26.42
N GLY A 445 7.54 -29.96 -26.27
CA GLY A 445 7.30 -31.34 -26.70
C GLY A 445 7.62 -32.40 -25.65
N THR A 446 7.62 -32.03 -24.36
CA THR A 446 7.62 -32.96 -23.23
C THR A 446 6.18 -33.41 -22.93
N ASN A 447 5.92 -34.01 -21.76
CA ASN A 447 4.63 -34.63 -21.45
C ASN A 447 4.22 -34.33 -20.00
N PRO A 448 3.17 -33.49 -19.78
CA PRO A 448 2.81 -32.88 -18.48
C PRO A 448 2.20 -33.83 -17.43
N LEU A 449 2.49 -35.12 -17.54
CA LEU A 449 2.06 -36.18 -16.65
C LEU A 449 3.24 -37.07 -16.23
N VAL A 450 4.47 -36.71 -16.62
CA VAL A 450 5.72 -37.47 -16.41
C VAL A 450 6.94 -36.53 -16.24
N GLN A 451 7.31 -36.27 -14.98
CA GLN A 451 8.49 -35.50 -14.46
C GLN A 451 9.87 -35.71 -15.13
N ASP A 452 10.02 -36.61 -16.10
CA ASP A 452 11.26 -37.01 -16.79
C ASP A 452 10.78 -37.75 -18.05
N THR A 453 10.44 -37.01 -19.11
CA THR A 453 9.74 -37.54 -20.29
C THR A 453 10.58 -38.56 -21.05
N ASP A 454 11.90 -38.36 -21.11
CA ASP A 454 12.82 -39.19 -21.90
C ASP A 454 13.50 -40.32 -21.09
N GLY A 455 13.54 -40.19 -19.77
CA GLY A 455 14.05 -41.17 -18.81
C GLY A 455 15.57 -41.10 -18.57
N ASP A 456 16.24 -39.98 -18.85
CA ASP A 456 17.68 -39.82 -18.61
C ASP A 456 18.04 -39.62 -17.12
N GLY A 457 17.07 -39.24 -16.30
CA GLY A 457 17.22 -39.00 -14.86
C GLY A 457 17.36 -37.52 -14.47
N THR A 458 17.24 -36.61 -15.44
CA THR A 458 16.98 -35.18 -15.25
C THR A 458 15.47 -34.93 -15.26
N LYS A 459 15.00 -33.90 -14.54
CA LYS A 459 13.62 -33.44 -14.64
C LYS A 459 13.46 -32.53 -15.86
N ASP A 460 12.34 -32.57 -16.56
CA ASP A 460 12.05 -31.73 -17.73
C ASP A 460 12.16 -30.23 -17.36
N GLY A 461 11.70 -29.82 -16.17
CA GLY A 461 11.89 -28.47 -15.62
C GLY A 461 13.32 -28.08 -15.27
N ASP A 462 14.22 -29.06 -15.08
CA ASP A 462 15.68 -28.87 -14.94
C ASP A 462 16.45 -29.02 -16.27
N GLU A 463 15.80 -29.50 -17.34
CA GLU A 463 16.38 -29.56 -18.69
C GLU A 463 16.57 -28.18 -19.32
N THR A 464 17.38 -28.11 -20.39
CA THR A 464 17.74 -26.85 -21.06
C THR A 464 17.16 -26.78 -22.48
N PHE A 465 16.31 -25.77 -22.73
CA PHE A 465 15.61 -25.56 -24.00
C PHE A 465 16.12 -24.30 -24.72
N GLU A 466 16.05 -24.29 -26.06
CA GLU A 466 16.37 -23.12 -26.90
C GLU A 466 15.11 -22.24 -27.09
N LEU A 467 14.96 -21.23 -26.24
CA LEU A 467 13.87 -20.27 -26.30
C LEU A 467 14.16 -19.16 -27.33
N THR A 468 13.15 -18.75 -28.10
CA THR A 468 13.22 -17.54 -28.95
C THR A 468 12.09 -16.56 -28.61
N VAL A 469 12.40 -15.57 -27.77
CA VAL A 469 11.47 -14.49 -27.42
C VAL A 469 11.49 -13.41 -28.50
N LYS A 470 10.30 -12.90 -28.82
CA LYS A 470 10.08 -11.77 -29.73
C LYS A 470 9.36 -10.67 -28.95
N VAL A 471 9.47 -9.44 -29.44
CA VAL A 471 8.63 -8.34 -28.95
C VAL A 471 7.13 -8.65 -29.13
N ASP A 472 6.34 -8.39 -28.08
CA ASP A 472 4.88 -8.50 -28.08
C ASP A 472 4.28 -7.65 -29.21
N GLU A 473 3.11 -8.03 -29.75
CA GLU A 473 2.38 -7.22 -30.74
C GLU A 473 2.23 -5.76 -30.29
N ASN A 474 1.90 -5.57 -29.02
CA ASN A 474 1.64 -4.27 -28.37
C ASN A 474 2.92 -3.41 -28.28
N ASN A 475 4.09 -4.05 -28.21
CA ASN A 475 5.40 -3.41 -28.08
C ASN A 475 6.10 -3.20 -29.45
N LYS A 476 5.47 -3.53 -30.58
CA LYS A 476 6.12 -3.38 -31.89
C LYS A 476 6.36 -1.93 -32.29
N ASP A 477 7.49 -1.71 -32.96
CA ASP A 477 7.69 -0.57 -33.83
C ASP A 477 7.51 -0.99 -35.30
N ASN A 478 7.06 -0.05 -36.13
CA ASN A 478 6.71 -0.30 -37.53
C ASN A 478 7.95 -0.44 -38.43
N LYS A 479 9.12 -0.02 -37.98
CA LYS A 479 10.38 -0.03 -38.71
C LYS A 479 11.42 -0.95 -38.09
N VAL A 480 11.33 -1.28 -36.81
CA VAL A 480 12.33 -2.03 -36.03
C VAL A 480 11.64 -3.02 -35.09
N GLN A 481 12.05 -4.28 -35.07
CA GLN A 481 11.51 -5.28 -34.14
C GLN A 481 12.61 -6.22 -33.62
N PRO A 482 12.89 -6.24 -32.30
CA PRO A 482 13.85 -7.13 -31.69
C PRO A 482 13.33 -8.56 -31.44
N SER A 483 14.29 -9.45 -31.21
CA SER A 483 14.11 -10.81 -30.71
C SER A 483 15.41 -11.28 -30.05
N VAL A 484 15.32 -12.27 -29.17
CA VAL A 484 16.48 -12.96 -28.58
C VAL A 484 16.26 -14.46 -28.61
N THR A 485 17.29 -15.20 -29.00
CA THR A 485 17.36 -16.67 -28.89
C THR A 485 18.41 -17.05 -27.84
N MET A 486 18.05 -17.86 -26.86
CA MET A 486 18.94 -18.27 -25.78
C MET A 486 18.55 -19.62 -25.19
N ASN A 487 19.51 -20.25 -24.52
CA ASN A 487 19.29 -21.49 -23.79
C ASN A 487 18.96 -21.18 -22.32
N LEU A 488 17.86 -21.71 -21.81
CA LEU A 488 17.41 -21.56 -20.42
C LEU A 488 16.92 -22.90 -19.88
N SER A 489 16.92 -23.06 -18.55
CA SER A 489 16.27 -24.20 -17.92
C SER A 489 14.75 -24.09 -18.06
N GLY A 490 14.01 -25.21 -18.07
CA GLY A 490 12.54 -25.21 -18.10
C GLY A 490 11.89 -24.23 -17.12
N LYS A 491 12.33 -24.27 -15.85
CA LYS A 491 11.94 -23.36 -14.74
C LYS A 491 12.12 -21.85 -14.98
N ASN A 492 12.72 -21.43 -16.10
CA ASN A 492 13.03 -20.04 -16.41
C ASN A 492 12.51 -19.59 -17.79
N LEU A 493 11.67 -20.38 -18.49
CA LEU A 493 11.25 -20.03 -19.86
C LEU A 493 10.48 -18.70 -19.93
N ASP A 494 9.50 -18.48 -19.04
CA ASP A 494 8.72 -17.22 -19.02
C ASP A 494 9.45 -16.04 -18.37
N SER A 495 10.69 -16.24 -17.96
CA SER A 495 11.48 -15.23 -17.25
C SER A 495 12.06 -14.13 -18.16
N VAL A 496 11.90 -14.21 -19.48
CA VAL A 496 12.53 -13.28 -20.45
C VAL A 496 11.49 -12.34 -21.06
N SER A 497 11.67 -11.03 -20.88
CA SER A 497 10.79 -10.00 -21.48
C SER A 497 11.54 -9.02 -22.38
N ILE A 498 10.83 -8.48 -23.38
CA ILE A 498 11.33 -7.42 -24.28
C ILE A 498 10.30 -6.29 -24.36
N SER A 499 10.61 -5.15 -23.74
CA SER A 499 9.67 -4.03 -23.55
C SER A 499 10.07 -2.80 -24.35
N LYS A 500 9.11 -2.14 -25.00
CA LYS A 500 9.37 -0.96 -25.83
C LYS A 500 9.61 0.26 -24.95
N ILE A 501 10.72 0.97 -25.15
CA ILE A 501 11.03 2.18 -24.41
C ILE A 501 10.23 3.37 -24.99
N SER A 502 9.66 4.21 -24.12
CA SER A 502 8.84 5.38 -24.50
C SER A 502 9.60 6.36 -25.39
N ALA A 503 8.89 6.99 -26.33
CA ALA A 503 9.45 8.00 -27.21
C ALA A 503 9.82 9.31 -26.49
N ASN A 504 9.26 9.56 -25.30
CA ASN A 504 9.67 10.65 -24.41
C ASN A 504 10.96 10.38 -23.63
N ASN A 505 11.54 9.17 -23.65
CA ASN A 505 12.67 8.87 -22.75
C ASN A 505 13.83 9.88 -22.96
N PRO A 506 14.38 10.50 -21.90
CA PRO A 506 15.34 11.62 -22.05
C PRO A 506 16.60 11.27 -22.83
N TYR A 507 17.04 10.01 -22.78
CA TYR A 507 18.22 9.53 -23.49
C TYR A 507 17.90 8.75 -24.77
N LEU A 508 16.76 8.04 -24.84
CA LEU A 508 16.47 7.03 -25.88
C LEU A 508 15.31 7.39 -26.82
N ASN A 509 15.11 8.69 -27.06
CA ASN A 509 14.07 9.26 -27.93
C ASN A 509 14.47 9.41 -29.41
N GLU A 510 13.53 9.93 -30.22
CA GLU A 510 13.68 10.10 -31.68
C GLU A 510 14.76 11.12 -32.10
N ALA A 511 15.26 11.97 -31.18
CA ALA A 511 16.29 12.96 -31.49
C ALA A 511 17.71 12.38 -31.58
N ILE A 512 17.92 11.12 -31.18
CA ILE A 512 19.24 10.46 -31.29
C ILE A 512 19.75 10.49 -32.75
N PRO A 513 21.01 10.87 -33.00
CA PRO A 513 21.59 10.82 -34.34
C PRO A 513 21.52 9.42 -34.95
N GLY A 514 20.86 9.33 -36.11
CA GLY A 514 20.69 8.05 -36.81
C GLY A 514 19.53 7.19 -36.28
N TYR A 515 18.62 7.74 -35.48
CA TYR A 515 17.39 7.06 -35.06
C TYR A 515 16.66 6.40 -36.25
N ILE A 516 16.25 5.15 -36.05
CA ILE A 516 15.50 4.36 -37.04
C ILE A 516 14.07 4.14 -36.53
N GLY A 517 13.96 3.57 -35.34
CA GLY A 517 12.75 3.28 -34.57
C GLY A 517 13.13 3.03 -33.11
N SER A 518 12.15 2.71 -32.27
CA SER A 518 12.27 2.70 -30.80
C SER A 518 13.41 1.85 -30.24
N ALA A 519 13.91 2.27 -29.07
CA ALA A 519 14.74 1.44 -28.20
C ALA A 519 13.90 0.39 -27.45
N TYR A 520 14.57 -0.64 -26.94
CA TYR A 520 13.95 -1.77 -26.26
C TYR A 520 14.74 -2.18 -25.02
N GLU A 521 14.04 -2.31 -23.90
CA GLU A 521 14.55 -2.93 -22.69
C GLU A 521 14.43 -4.45 -22.83
N PHE A 522 15.49 -5.18 -22.49
CA PHE A 522 15.45 -6.63 -22.34
C PHE A 522 15.65 -6.93 -20.85
N ASN A 523 14.90 -7.87 -20.30
CA ASN A 523 15.03 -8.24 -18.89
C ASN A 523 14.92 -9.76 -18.69
N THR A 524 15.66 -10.28 -17.71
CA THR A 524 15.47 -11.62 -17.15
C THR A 524 16.14 -11.72 -15.78
N PRO A 525 15.51 -12.38 -14.79
CA PRO A 525 16.14 -12.73 -13.52
C PRO A 525 17.10 -13.93 -13.65
N ALA A 526 17.02 -14.70 -14.73
CA ALA A 526 17.83 -15.88 -14.96
C ALA A 526 19.26 -15.52 -15.40
N SER A 527 20.27 -16.14 -14.78
CA SER A 527 21.66 -15.98 -15.21
C SER A 527 21.95 -16.78 -16.48
N PHE A 528 22.52 -16.16 -17.50
CA PHE A 528 22.92 -16.80 -18.76
C PHE A 528 24.33 -16.39 -19.21
N ASP A 529 25.06 -17.30 -19.87
CA ASP A 529 26.40 -17.01 -20.41
C ASP A 529 26.34 -16.15 -21.68
N THR A 530 25.48 -16.54 -22.63
CA THR A 530 25.32 -15.85 -23.92
C THR A 530 23.90 -15.99 -24.47
N ALA A 531 23.38 -14.92 -25.06
CA ALA A 531 22.13 -14.89 -25.82
C ALA A 531 22.36 -14.31 -27.22
N GLN A 532 21.69 -14.85 -28.24
CA GLN A 532 21.74 -14.33 -29.61
C GLN A 532 20.62 -13.31 -29.85
N MET A 533 20.98 -12.03 -29.82
CA MET A 533 20.06 -10.92 -30.09
C MET A 533 19.96 -10.65 -31.59
N THR A 534 18.74 -10.43 -32.10
CA THR A 534 18.47 -10.05 -33.50
C THR A 534 17.46 -8.92 -33.58
N PHE A 535 17.87 -7.80 -34.19
CA PHE A 535 17.00 -6.69 -34.56
C PHE A 535 16.65 -6.78 -36.05
N SER A 536 15.36 -6.93 -36.37
CA SER A 536 14.85 -6.81 -37.73
C SER A 536 14.46 -5.36 -38.06
N PHE A 537 14.50 -4.97 -39.34
CA PHE A 537 14.21 -3.61 -39.78
C PHE A 537 13.50 -3.52 -41.15
N ASP A 538 12.75 -2.43 -41.39
CA ASP A 538 12.07 -2.19 -42.68
C ASP A 538 13.08 -2.09 -43.83
N LYS A 539 13.00 -3.05 -44.76
CA LYS A 539 13.86 -3.17 -45.94
C LYS A 539 13.80 -1.94 -46.86
N LYS A 540 12.76 -1.10 -46.78
CA LYS A 540 12.70 0.19 -47.50
C LYS A 540 13.90 1.09 -47.16
N LEU A 541 14.45 0.99 -45.96
CA LEU A 541 15.63 1.76 -45.50
C LEU A 541 16.89 1.45 -46.33
N LEU A 542 16.99 0.24 -46.90
CA LEU A 542 18.11 -0.17 -47.79
C LEU A 542 18.18 0.63 -49.10
N SER A 543 17.16 1.44 -49.43
CA SER A 543 17.20 2.36 -50.57
C SER A 543 18.12 3.56 -50.36
N ASN A 544 18.44 3.89 -49.10
CA ASN A 544 19.40 4.92 -48.75
C ASN A 544 20.83 4.34 -48.82
N SER A 545 21.69 4.92 -49.67
CA SER A 545 23.09 4.49 -49.85
C SER A 545 23.94 4.60 -48.58
N ASN A 546 23.56 5.49 -47.66
CA ASN A 546 24.28 5.76 -46.43
C ASN A 546 23.75 4.92 -45.25
N PHE A 547 22.75 4.06 -45.47
CA PHE A 547 22.15 3.25 -44.41
C PHE A 547 23.07 2.10 -43.99
N ASN A 548 23.57 2.20 -42.76
CA ASN A 548 24.44 1.23 -42.11
C ASN A 548 23.90 0.90 -40.71
N PRO A 549 22.98 -0.08 -40.59
CA PRO A 549 22.33 -0.38 -39.33
C PRO A 549 23.29 -1.09 -38.37
N ALA A 550 23.34 -0.64 -37.11
CA ALA A 550 24.09 -1.26 -36.03
C ALA A 550 23.34 -1.14 -34.70
N ILE A 551 23.47 -2.18 -33.86
CA ILE A 551 22.89 -2.25 -32.52
C ILE A 551 23.85 -1.58 -31.54
N TYR A 552 23.31 -0.70 -30.70
CA TYR A 552 24.00 -0.09 -29.57
C TYR A 552 23.31 -0.53 -28.28
N TYR A 553 24.09 -0.68 -27.20
CA TYR A 553 23.53 -0.80 -25.85
C TYR A 553 23.67 0.54 -25.13
N PHE A 554 22.70 0.90 -24.30
CA PHE A 554 22.79 2.07 -23.43
C PHE A 554 23.51 1.67 -22.14
N ASN A 555 24.58 2.39 -21.81
CA ASN A 555 25.34 2.17 -20.59
C ASN A 555 24.88 3.14 -19.50
N GLU A 556 24.20 2.61 -18.48
CA GLU A 556 23.63 3.38 -17.38
C GLU A 556 24.67 4.11 -16.50
N ASP A 557 25.93 3.67 -16.45
CA ASP A 557 27.00 4.33 -15.70
C ASP A 557 27.60 5.53 -16.44
N THR A 558 27.58 5.51 -17.78
CA THR A 558 28.15 6.56 -18.64
C THR A 558 27.10 7.46 -19.28
N LYS A 559 25.83 7.03 -19.25
CA LYS A 559 24.69 7.57 -20.02
C LYS A 559 24.99 7.68 -21.52
N GLY A 560 25.82 6.78 -22.03
CA GLY A 560 26.30 6.76 -23.40
C GLY A 560 25.83 5.54 -24.19
N LEU A 561 25.98 5.61 -25.52
CA LEU A 561 25.67 4.52 -26.44
C LEU A 561 26.94 3.78 -26.84
N GLU A 562 27.00 2.49 -26.52
CA GLU A 562 28.14 1.63 -26.81
C GLU A 562 27.83 0.64 -27.94
N LEU A 563 28.69 0.63 -28.97
CA LEU A 563 28.54 -0.23 -30.14
C LEU A 563 28.84 -1.69 -29.78
N LEU A 564 27.84 -2.58 -29.90
CA LEU A 564 28.07 -4.00 -29.68
C LEU A 564 29.07 -4.57 -30.69
N PRO A 565 30.06 -5.39 -30.28
CA PRO A 565 31.03 -5.98 -31.19
C PRO A 565 30.42 -7.08 -32.06
N ASN A 566 31.17 -7.51 -33.10
CA ASN A 566 30.94 -8.73 -33.88
C ASN A 566 29.57 -8.89 -34.58
N GLN A 567 28.85 -7.79 -34.81
CA GLN A 567 27.51 -7.81 -35.41
C GLN A 567 27.51 -8.35 -36.86
N LYS A 568 26.44 -9.04 -37.23
CA LYS A 568 26.20 -9.59 -38.57
C LYS A 568 24.96 -8.94 -39.19
N ILE A 569 25.15 -8.20 -40.28
CA ILE A 569 24.07 -7.54 -41.04
C ILE A 569 23.62 -8.44 -42.20
N ASN A 570 22.38 -8.93 -42.17
CA ASN A 570 21.75 -9.64 -43.26
C ASN A 570 20.78 -8.71 -44.01
N LYS A 571 21.24 -8.14 -45.14
CA LYS A 571 20.44 -7.22 -45.96
C LYS A 571 19.29 -7.89 -46.71
N GLU A 572 19.34 -9.20 -46.97
CA GLU A 572 18.25 -9.92 -47.65
C GLU A 572 17.08 -10.16 -46.70
N ARG A 573 17.38 -10.56 -45.46
CA ARG A 573 16.38 -10.74 -44.40
C ARG A 573 15.95 -9.44 -43.75
N GLY A 574 16.78 -8.39 -43.78
CA GLY A 574 16.53 -7.11 -43.12
C GLY A 574 16.80 -7.20 -41.63
N GLU A 575 17.95 -7.77 -41.25
CA GLU A 575 18.29 -8.11 -39.87
C GLU A 575 19.72 -7.67 -39.52
N VAL A 576 19.93 -7.30 -38.26
CA VAL A 576 21.25 -7.21 -37.61
C VAL A 576 21.23 -8.13 -36.40
N SER A 577 22.26 -8.95 -36.22
CA SER A 577 22.35 -9.90 -35.11
C SER A 577 23.72 -9.87 -34.44
N THR A 578 23.75 -10.14 -33.13
CA THR A 578 24.97 -10.29 -32.34
C THR A 578 24.76 -11.19 -31.13
N THR A 579 25.82 -11.46 -30.36
CA THR A 579 25.77 -12.21 -29.10
C THR A 579 26.00 -11.27 -27.92
N VAL A 580 25.11 -11.29 -26.94
CA VAL A 580 25.20 -10.52 -25.69
C VAL A 580 25.38 -11.46 -24.50
N SER A 581 25.95 -10.95 -23.40
CA SER A 581 26.21 -11.69 -22.15
C SER A 581 25.54 -11.06 -20.92
N HIS A 582 24.62 -10.12 -21.16
CA HIS A 582 23.77 -9.45 -20.19
C HIS A 582 22.59 -8.83 -20.97
N PHE A 583 21.52 -8.46 -20.28
CA PHE A 583 20.46 -7.62 -20.83
C PHE A 583 20.54 -6.19 -20.28
N SER A 584 19.96 -5.25 -21.01
CA SER A 584 19.99 -3.79 -20.84
C SER A 584 19.01 -3.17 -21.84
N SER A 585 18.98 -1.83 -21.93
CA SER A 585 18.38 -1.13 -23.08
C SER A 585 19.24 -1.25 -24.33
N TYR A 586 18.63 -1.58 -25.46
CA TYR A 586 19.26 -1.70 -26.78
C TYR A 586 18.50 -0.91 -27.85
N ILE A 587 19.23 -0.33 -28.80
CA ILE A 587 18.66 0.46 -29.90
C ILE A 587 19.36 0.16 -31.23
N LEU A 588 18.60 0.08 -32.32
CA LEU A 588 19.13 -0.03 -33.68
C LEU A 588 19.24 1.35 -34.33
N LEU A 589 20.47 1.78 -34.65
CA LEU A 589 20.77 3.09 -35.22
C LEU A 589 21.45 2.97 -36.58
N ASN A 590 21.28 3.99 -37.42
CA ASN A 590 22.08 4.17 -38.63
C ASN A 590 23.44 4.76 -38.24
N LYS A 591 24.44 3.88 -38.07
CA LYS A 591 25.81 4.21 -37.65
C LYS A 591 26.42 5.36 -38.46
N THR A 592 26.13 5.45 -39.76
CA THR A 592 26.68 6.53 -40.62
C THR A 592 26.26 7.93 -40.18
N GLU A 593 25.09 8.10 -39.58
CA GLU A 593 24.60 9.40 -39.11
C GLU A 593 25.15 9.70 -37.70
N LEU A 594 25.22 8.70 -36.82
CA LEU A 594 25.86 8.84 -35.51
C LEU A 594 27.37 9.15 -35.63
N ASP A 595 28.07 8.48 -36.55
CA ASP A 595 29.50 8.74 -36.84
C ASP A 595 29.76 10.19 -37.27
N LYS A 596 28.81 10.87 -37.95
CA LYS A 596 28.97 12.29 -38.34
C LYS A 596 28.96 13.21 -37.12
N VAL A 597 28.11 12.93 -36.14
CA VAL A 597 28.00 13.73 -34.91
C VAL A 597 29.25 13.58 -34.03
N TRP A 598 29.88 12.40 -34.02
CA TRP A 598 31.18 12.22 -33.38
C TRP A 598 32.37 12.76 -34.18
N ALA A 599 32.23 12.86 -35.52
CA ALA A 599 33.21 13.54 -36.37
C ALA A 599 33.13 15.08 -36.34
N GLN A 600 32.02 15.64 -35.85
CA GLN A 600 31.91 17.07 -35.56
C GLN A 600 32.74 17.41 -34.32
N GLU A 601 33.64 18.38 -34.44
CA GLU A 601 34.46 18.86 -33.33
C GLU A 601 33.60 19.71 -32.38
N MET A 602 33.72 19.45 -31.08
CA MET A 602 33.22 20.29 -30.00
C MET A 602 34.44 20.68 -29.17
N LYS A 603 34.68 21.98 -28.97
CA LYS A 603 35.78 22.40 -28.08
C LYS A 603 35.45 21.99 -26.65
N PRO A 604 36.44 21.63 -25.80
CA PRO A 604 36.21 21.39 -24.38
C PRO A 604 35.95 22.72 -23.64
N PRO A 605 35.18 22.72 -22.54
CA PRO A 605 35.08 23.86 -21.63
C PRO A 605 36.45 24.32 -21.11
N HIS A 606 36.56 25.62 -20.83
CA HIS A 606 37.74 26.19 -20.21
C HIS A 606 38.00 25.56 -18.82
N SER A 607 39.27 25.34 -18.47
CA SER A 607 39.66 24.56 -17.26
C SER A 607 40.23 25.40 -16.11
N GLY A 608 40.10 26.73 -16.19
CA GLY A 608 40.44 27.70 -15.15
C GLY A 608 39.22 28.33 -14.48
N GLU A 609 39.43 29.29 -13.58
CA GLU A 609 38.35 30.18 -13.14
C GLU A 609 37.80 30.94 -14.36
N ILE A 610 36.48 31.09 -14.42
CA ILE A 610 35.79 31.89 -15.42
C ILE A 610 36.19 33.35 -15.22
N VAL A 611 36.91 33.89 -16.20
CA VAL A 611 37.28 35.29 -16.32
C VAL A 611 36.88 35.71 -17.73
N ASP A 612 36.21 36.86 -17.85
CA ASP A 612 36.01 37.59 -19.11
C ASP A 612 37.41 37.96 -19.66
N VAL A 613 37.97 37.11 -20.54
CA VAL A 613 39.31 37.30 -21.11
C VAL A 613 39.18 37.95 -22.47
N GLU A 614 39.10 39.28 -22.47
CA GLU A 614 39.17 40.17 -23.64
C GLU A 614 40.08 39.60 -24.75
N LEU A 615 39.51 39.13 -25.86
CA LEU A 615 40.30 38.69 -27.00
C LEU A 615 40.88 39.89 -27.75
N VAL A 616 42.18 39.84 -28.06
CA VAL A 616 42.90 40.95 -28.68
C VAL A 616 43.56 40.54 -29.99
N ILE A 617 43.11 41.10 -31.12
CA ILE A 617 43.58 40.71 -32.46
C ILE A 617 44.31 41.85 -33.19
N GLY A 618 45.47 41.55 -33.76
CA GLY A 618 46.14 42.38 -34.77
C GLY A 618 45.92 41.82 -36.18
N PHE A 619 45.04 42.43 -36.96
CA PHE A 619 44.91 42.13 -38.39
C PHE A 619 46.08 42.78 -39.15
N SER A 620 47.11 42.00 -39.49
CA SER A 620 48.25 42.44 -40.29
C SER A 620 48.06 41.97 -41.73
N ILE A 621 47.55 42.86 -42.57
CA ILE A 621 47.08 42.54 -43.92
C ILE A 621 47.98 43.22 -44.94
N ASP A 622 48.53 42.41 -45.84
CA ASP A 622 49.36 42.86 -46.95
C ASP A 622 48.58 43.80 -47.88
N SER A 623 49.20 44.95 -48.13
CA SER A 623 48.77 46.01 -49.02
C SER A 623 49.76 46.22 -50.17
N SER A 624 50.73 45.32 -50.37
CA SER A 624 51.72 45.44 -51.44
C SER A 624 51.11 45.42 -52.85
N GLY A 625 51.84 45.95 -53.84
CA GLY A 625 51.33 46.08 -55.22
C GLY A 625 51.01 44.77 -55.95
N SER A 626 51.41 43.61 -55.42
CA SER A 626 50.98 42.29 -55.92
C SER A 626 49.52 41.99 -55.59
N MET A 627 49.00 42.54 -54.49
CA MET A 627 47.61 42.38 -54.06
C MET A 627 46.60 42.93 -55.09
N ASP A 628 46.99 43.88 -55.94
CA ASP A 628 46.16 44.39 -57.05
C ASP A 628 46.02 43.38 -58.21
N LEU A 629 46.90 42.38 -58.29
CA LEU A 629 46.84 41.29 -59.28
C LEU A 629 46.23 40.02 -58.69
N ASN A 630 46.59 39.66 -57.46
CA ASN A 630 46.11 38.44 -56.81
C ASN A 630 44.76 38.65 -56.09
N ASP A 631 44.46 39.84 -55.57
CA ASP A 631 43.17 40.22 -54.97
C ASP A 631 42.57 41.53 -55.55
N PRO A 632 42.27 41.58 -56.86
CA PRO A 632 41.75 42.78 -57.54
C PRO A 632 40.33 43.19 -57.10
N LYS A 633 39.67 42.40 -56.25
CA LYS A 633 38.34 42.69 -55.69
C LYS A 633 38.38 43.10 -54.21
N GLY A 634 39.54 43.06 -53.57
CA GLY A 634 39.66 43.31 -52.13
C GLY A 634 38.93 42.27 -51.27
N ILE A 635 38.88 41.01 -51.68
CA ILE A 635 38.28 39.91 -50.91
C ILE A 635 38.92 39.78 -49.53
N ARG A 636 40.23 40.06 -49.38
CA ARG A 636 40.90 40.11 -48.06
C ARG A 636 40.23 41.06 -47.08
N LYS A 637 39.69 42.19 -47.58
CA LYS A 637 38.94 43.16 -46.78
C LYS A 637 37.56 42.63 -46.42
N GLN A 638 36.88 41.98 -47.37
CA GLN A 638 35.52 41.45 -47.16
C GLN A 638 35.53 40.33 -46.11
N THR A 639 36.49 39.43 -46.21
CA THR A 639 36.70 38.30 -45.27
C THR A 639 37.14 38.76 -43.89
N ALA A 640 38.09 39.70 -43.80
CA ALA A 640 38.46 40.32 -42.52
C ALA A 640 37.27 41.05 -41.85
N LYS A 641 36.40 41.73 -42.61
CA LYS A 641 35.19 42.36 -42.03
C LYS A 641 34.17 41.34 -41.52
N LYS A 642 33.98 40.21 -42.22
CA LYS A 642 33.16 39.10 -41.72
C LYS A 642 33.70 38.50 -40.42
N PHE A 643 35.02 38.42 -40.27
CA PHE A 643 35.65 38.02 -39.01
C PHE A 643 35.30 39.02 -37.90
N VAL A 644 35.41 40.34 -38.17
CA VAL A 644 35.03 41.39 -37.20
C VAL A 644 33.55 41.35 -36.82
N ASP A 645 32.67 40.90 -37.72
CA ASP A 645 31.25 40.67 -37.41
C ASP A 645 31.02 39.47 -36.46
N LYS A 646 32.03 38.60 -36.25
CA LYS A 646 32.00 37.45 -35.31
C LYS A 646 32.73 37.70 -33.98
N LEU A 647 33.42 38.83 -33.82
CA LEU A 647 34.02 39.21 -32.54
C LEU A 647 32.92 39.50 -31.53
N ASP A 648 33.17 39.26 -30.25
CA ASP A 648 32.27 39.64 -29.16
C ASP A 648 32.41 41.14 -28.82
N ASP A 649 31.59 41.66 -27.89
CA ASP A 649 31.50 43.12 -27.66
C ASP A 649 32.65 43.70 -26.81
N ASN A 650 33.35 42.84 -26.06
CA ASN A 650 34.57 43.21 -25.31
C ASN A 650 35.85 43.09 -26.16
N ASP A 651 35.84 42.25 -27.21
CA ASP A 651 36.98 41.97 -28.06
C ASP A 651 37.55 43.21 -28.74
N LYS A 652 38.87 43.29 -28.85
CA LYS A 652 39.54 44.43 -29.47
C LYS A 652 40.36 44.03 -30.68
N ALA A 653 40.17 44.75 -31.78
CA ALA A 653 40.99 44.60 -32.96
C ALA A 653 41.79 45.87 -33.30
N ALA A 654 43.03 45.66 -33.75
CA ALA A 654 43.85 46.66 -34.42
C ALA A 654 44.02 46.24 -35.88
N VAL A 655 44.08 47.24 -36.78
CA VAL A 655 44.24 46.99 -38.23
C VAL A 655 45.55 47.60 -38.66
N ILE A 656 46.41 46.75 -39.21
CA ILE A 656 47.76 47.07 -39.67
C ILE A 656 47.81 46.78 -41.17
N ASP A 657 47.96 47.85 -41.95
CA ASP A 657 48.29 47.81 -43.37
C ASP A 657 49.81 47.66 -43.51
N PHE A 658 50.31 46.81 -44.41
CA PHE A 658 51.75 46.71 -44.64
C PHE A 658 52.15 46.45 -46.08
N ASP A 659 53.14 47.23 -46.53
CA ASP A 659 53.79 47.16 -47.82
C ASP A 659 55.32 47.07 -47.63
N MET A 660 56.10 47.99 -48.19
CA MET A 660 57.50 48.26 -47.83
C MET A 660 57.62 48.78 -46.39
N TYR A 661 56.58 49.42 -45.87
CA TYR A 661 56.42 49.94 -44.51
C TYR A 661 55.22 49.25 -43.83
N ALA A 662 54.78 49.75 -42.67
CA ALA A 662 53.55 49.30 -42.03
C ALA A 662 52.91 50.45 -41.26
N ASP A 663 51.61 50.66 -41.47
CA ASP A 663 50.82 51.71 -40.86
C ASP A 663 49.66 51.10 -40.04
N VAL A 664 49.54 51.53 -38.78
CA VAL A 664 48.44 51.14 -37.90
C VAL A 664 47.23 52.02 -38.20
N LEU A 665 46.32 51.51 -39.05
CA LEU A 665 45.14 52.23 -39.54
C LEU A 665 44.06 52.42 -38.46
N THR A 666 44.02 51.55 -37.45
CA THR A 666 43.39 51.79 -36.15
C THR A 666 44.16 51.07 -35.05
N PRO A 667 44.41 51.70 -33.88
CA PRO A 667 44.81 50.99 -32.68
C PRO A 667 43.66 50.11 -32.16
N LEU A 668 43.95 49.32 -31.13
CA LEU A 668 42.97 48.45 -30.45
C LEU A 668 41.72 49.22 -30.02
N THR A 669 40.57 48.74 -30.48
CA THR A 669 39.23 49.21 -30.11
C THR A 669 38.25 48.03 -30.24
N SER A 670 37.15 48.04 -29.48
CA SER A 670 36.03 47.10 -29.64
C SER A 670 34.90 47.65 -30.53
N ASP A 671 35.04 48.89 -31.01
CA ASP A 671 34.13 49.47 -32.00
C ASP A 671 34.29 48.78 -33.35
N LYS A 672 33.44 47.76 -33.57
CA LYS A 672 33.34 46.95 -34.79
C LYS A 672 33.21 47.80 -36.06
N ASP A 673 32.51 48.94 -36.02
CA ASP A 673 32.37 49.81 -37.19
C ASP A 673 33.67 50.60 -37.45
N THR A 674 34.33 51.13 -36.42
CA THR A 674 35.67 51.75 -36.56
C THR A 674 36.71 50.76 -37.12
N ILE A 675 36.67 49.49 -36.69
CA ILE A 675 37.54 48.43 -37.23
C ILE A 675 37.22 48.17 -38.71
N LYS A 676 35.94 48.01 -39.06
CA LYS A 676 35.49 47.79 -40.45
C LYS A 676 35.87 48.96 -41.37
N GLU A 677 35.73 50.20 -40.91
CA GLU A 677 36.20 51.40 -41.63
C GLU A 677 37.73 51.43 -41.79
N ALA A 678 38.50 50.89 -40.84
CA ALA A 678 39.96 50.79 -40.96
C ALA A 678 40.37 49.74 -41.99
N ILE A 679 39.70 48.58 -42.04
CA ILE A 679 39.92 47.55 -43.05
C ILE A 679 39.63 48.08 -44.46
N ASP A 680 38.59 48.92 -44.63
CA ASP A 680 38.30 49.52 -45.94
C ASP A 680 39.40 50.48 -46.44
N ARG A 681 40.19 51.08 -45.54
CA ARG A 681 41.30 51.99 -45.86
C ARG A 681 42.58 51.30 -46.34
N ILE A 682 42.73 49.99 -46.15
CA ILE A 682 43.91 49.20 -46.61
C ILE A 682 44.15 49.43 -48.10
N ASP A 683 45.37 49.59 -48.58
CA ASP A 683 45.64 49.82 -50.02
C ASP A 683 46.26 48.62 -50.77
N SER A 684 46.86 48.85 -51.93
CA SER A 684 47.44 47.87 -52.86
C SER A 684 48.66 48.48 -53.58
N TRP A 685 49.61 49.08 -52.85
CA TRP A 685 50.80 49.71 -53.40
C TRP A 685 52.10 49.31 -52.68
N GLY A 686 53.26 49.67 -53.24
CA GLY A 686 54.56 49.31 -52.64
C GLY A 686 55.05 47.89 -52.94
N GLY A 687 55.99 47.41 -52.12
CA GLY A 687 56.54 46.05 -52.15
C GLY A 687 56.19 45.29 -50.87
N THR A 688 56.75 44.11 -50.61
CA THR A 688 56.34 43.26 -49.47
C THR A 688 57.41 43.18 -48.37
N ASN A 689 57.10 43.63 -47.15
CA ASN A 689 58.00 43.63 -46.00
C ASN A 689 57.34 43.03 -44.75
N LEU A 690 57.31 41.69 -44.67
CA LEU A 690 56.75 40.94 -43.54
C LEU A 690 57.33 41.34 -42.17
N THR A 691 58.57 41.84 -42.11
CA THR A 691 59.15 42.38 -40.86
C THR A 691 58.40 43.62 -40.37
N ALA A 692 57.92 44.49 -41.27
CA ALA A 692 57.23 45.72 -40.91
C ALA A 692 55.83 45.41 -40.38
N GLY A 693 55.01 44.64 -41.11
CA GLY A 693 53.67 44.25 -40.69
C GLY A 693 53.66 43.52 -39.35
N MET A 694 54.48 42.47 -39.23
CA MET A 694 54.60 41.70 -37.99
C MET A 694 55.13 42.53 -36.80
N ARG A 695 56.07 43.47 -37.03
CA ARG A 695 56.56 44.38 -35.99
C ARG A 695 55.44 45.30 -35.51
N ALA A 696 54.72 45.94 -36.43
CA ALA A 696 53.62 46.84 -36.11
C ALA A 696 52.46 46.11 -35.41
N ALA A 697 52.16 44.87 -35.80
CA ALA A 697 51.19 44.04 -35.11
C ALA A 697 51.59 43.72 -33.66
N ILE A 698 52.82 43.22 -33.41
CA ILE A 698 53.31 43.03 -32.04
C ILE A 698 53.31 44.35 -31.26
N ASP A 699 53.75 45.45 -31.87
CA ASP A 699 53.80 46.77 -31.22
C ASP A 699 52.41 47.36 -30.91
N ALA A 700 51.35 46.94 -31.61
CA ALA A 700 49.96 47.30 -31.30
C ALA A 700 49.37 46.47 -30.13
N LEU A 701 49.85 45.24 -29.92
CA LEU A 701 49.35 44.29 -28.91
C LEU A 701 50.16 44.28 -27.61
N LYS A 702 51.44 44.64 -27.64
CA LYS A 702 52.42 44.44 -26.55
C LYS A 702 52.08 45.07 -25.19
N ASP A 703 51.26 46.12 -25.18
CA ASP A 703 50.92 46.92 -24.01
C ASP A 703 49.51 46.57 -23.47
N ASN A 704 48.83 45.58 -24.09
CA ASN A 704 47.57 45.02 -23.59
C ASN A 704 47.83 43.85 -22.63
N GLU A 705 47.14 43.85 -21.49
CA GLU A 705 47.32 42.91 -20.39
C GLU A 705 46.56 41.57 -20.58
N SER A 706 45.68 41.45 -21.59
CA SER A 706 44.94 40.21 -21.90
C SER A 706 45.87 39.01 -22.11
N ASP A 707 45.48 37.84 -21.60
CA ASP A 707 46.18 36.58 -21.81
C ASP A 707 45.93 35.95 -23.20
N VAL A 708 44.96 36.46 -23.98
CA VAL A 708 44.59 35.94 -25.32
C VAL A 708 44.86 36.99 -26.40
N LYS A 709 46.07 36.93 -26.98
CA LYS A 709 46.56 37.88 -28.00
C LYS A 709 46.90 37.18 -29.31
N TYR A 710 46.22 37.55 -30.40
CA TYR A 710 46.41 36.95 -31.72
C TYR A 710 46.86 37.94 -32.79
N VAL A 711 47.68 37.48 -33.73
CA VAL A 711 47.98 38.20 -34.98
C VAL A 711 47.53 37.36 -36.16
N ILE A 712 46.75 37.95 -37.07
CA ILE A 712 46.40 37.36 -38.35
C ILE A 712 47.27 38.04 -39.41
N LEU A 713 48.31 37.36 -39.86
CA LEU A 713 49.26 37.84 -40.87
C LEU A 713 48.91 37.26 -42.25
N LEU A 714 48.30 38.08 -43.11
CA LEU A 714 47.95 37.71 -44.49
C LEU A 714 48.96 38.32 -45.47
N THR A 715 49.45 37.55 -46.44
CA THR A 715 50.35 38.01 -47.51
C THR A 715 50.18 37.21 -48.81
N ASP A 716 50.42 37.84 -49.97
CA ASP A 716 50.48 37.16 -51.28
C ASP A 716 51.90 37.03 -51.86
N GLY A 717 52.91 37.52 -51.12
CA GLY A 717 54.25 37.73 -51.65
C GLY A 717 55.37 37.25 -50.73
N GLN A 718 56.57 37.14 -51.31
CA GLN A 718 57.81 36.91 -50.55
C GLN A 718 58.40 38.24 -50.07
N GLY A 719 58.63 38.35 -48.76
CA GLY A 719 59.21 39.54 -48.12
C GLY A 719 60.31 39.23 -47.11
N TYR A 720 61.12 40.22 -46.78
CA TYR A 720 62.16 40.06 -45.76
C TYR A 720 61.54 39.91 -44.36
N TYR A 721 61.91 38.83 -43.64
CA TYR A 721 61.44 38.55 -42.29
C TYR A 721 62.58 38.42 -41.27
N ASN A 722 62.51 39.20 -40.19
CA ASN A 722 63.41 39.11 -39.06
C ASN A 722 62.90 38.05 -38.05
N HIS A 723 63.47 36.84 -38.09
CA HIS A 723 63.08 35.71 -37.23
C HIS A 723 63.08 35.98 -35.71
N ASN A 724 63.72 37.05 -35.22
CA ASN A 724 63.60 37.43 -33.81
C ASN A 724 62.16 37.89 -33.44
N LEU A 725 61.34 38.29 -34.41
CA LEU A 725 59.93 38.65 -34.20
C LEU A 725 59.08 37.46 -33.75
N THR A 726 59.30 36.26 -34.31
CA THR A 726 58.60 35.04 -33.91
C THR A 726 58.86 34.76 -32.44
N LYS A 727 60.12 34.87 -32.01
CA LYS A 727 60.47 34.74 -30.59
C LYS A 727 59.86 35.86 -29.72
N GLU A 728 59.86 37.10 -30.20
CA GLU A 728 59.25 38.20 -29.43
C GLU A 728 57.73 38.05 -29.27
N ALA A 729 57.04 37.44 -30.25
CA ALA A 729 55.63 37.06 -30.11
C ALA A 729 55.45 35.99 -29.02
N ILE A 730 56.25 34.91 -29.05
CA ILE A 730 56.25 33.84 -28.02
C ILE A 730 56.53 34.41 -26.63
N ASP A 731 57.59 35.23 -26.47
CA ASP A 731 58.01 35.84 -25.20
C ASP A 731 56.93 36.81 -24.63
N ARG A 732 55.90 37.18 -25.43
CA ARG A 732 54.77 38.05 -25.06
C ARG A 732 53.41 37.35 -25.02
N GLY A 733 53.35 36.04 -25.26
CA GLY A 733 52.10 35.29 -25.34
C GLY A 733 51.23 35.66 -26.54
N ILE A 734 51.83 36.02 -27.68
CA ILE A 734 51.12 36.36 -28.92
C ILE A 734 51.18 35.16 -29.88
N VAL A 735 50.03 34.56 -30.19
CA VAL A 735 49.90 33.48 -31.19
C VAL A 735 49.68 34.08 -32.58
N VAL A 736 50.29 33.51 -33.61
CA VAL A 736 50.27 34.09 -34.97
C VAL A 736 49.65 33.11 -35.95
N PHE A 737 48.50 33.47 -36.50
CA PHE A 737 47.92 32.80 -37.65
C PHE A 737 48.50 33.42 -38.92
N THR A 738 48.89 32.58 -39.89
CA THR A 738 49.48 33.06 -41.15
C THR A 738 48.66 32.57 -42.34
N ILE A 739 48.31 33.49 -43.24
CA ILE A 739 47.50 33.20 -44.43
C ILE A 739 48.33 33.56 -45.66
N GLY A 740 48.74 32.55 -46.43
CA GLY A 740 49.44 32.75 -47.70
C GLY A 740 48.45 32.71 -48.87
N LEU A 741 48.36 33.79 -49.64
CA LEU A 741 47.50 33.90 -50.83
C LEU A 741 48.29 33.66 -52.11
N GLY A 742 47.77 32.82 -53.00
CA GLY A 742 48.41 32.49 -54.28
C GLY A 742 49.64 31.59 -54.10
N ASN A 743 50.56 31.63 -55.07
CA ASN A 743 51.69 30.70 -55.14
C ASN A 743 53.08 31.37 -54.96
N ASP A 744 53.15 32.70 -55.02
CA ASP A 744 54.41 33.47 -54.99
C ASP A 744 54.79 33.90 -53.54
N ILE A 745 54.54 33.00 -52.58
CA ILE A 745 54.75 33.16 -51.13
C ILE A 745 55.97 32.35 -50.64
N ASP A 746 56.43 32.61 -49.41
CA ASP A 746 57.35 31.71 -48.69
C ASP A 746 56.54 30.87 -47.69
N GLU A 747 55.90 29.82 -48.21
CA GLU A 747 55.06 28.90 -47.43
C GLU A 747 55.82 28.31 -46.22
N GLY A 748 57.08 27.92 -46.41
CA GLY A 748 57.90 27.33 -45.34
C GLY A 748 58.21 28.32 -44.21
N LEU A 749 58.38 29.60 -44.52
CA LEU A 749 58.48 30.67 -43.53
C LEU A 749 57.16 30.89 -42.78
N LEU A 750 56.03 30.99 -43.49
CA LEU A 750 54.72 31.25 -42.89
C LEU A 750 54.30 30.10 -41.96
N GLN A 751 54.39 28.85 -42.44
CA GLN A 751 54.20 27.63 -41.63
C GLN A 751 55.04 27.65 -40.37
N LYS A 752 56.31 28.06 -40.47
CA LYS A 752 57.22 28.13 -39.33
C LYS A 752 56.81 29.22 -38.33
N ILE A 753 56.43 30.42 -38.78
CA ILE A 753 55.98 31.50 -37.89
C ILE A 753 54.74 31.07 -37.11
N ALA A 754 53.77 30.47 -37.78
CA ALA A 754 52.56 29.99 -37.12
C ALA A 754 52.87 28.86 -36.12
N THR A 755 53.51 27.79 -36.57
CA THR A 755 53.79 26.63 -35.71
C THR A 755 54.71 26.94 -34.52
N GLU A 756 55.70 27.83 -34.65
CA GLU A 756 56.55 28.23 -33.51
C GLU A 756 55.80 29.12 -32.49
N THR A 757 54.75 29.85 -32.90
CA THR A 757 53.94 30.69 -32.01
C THR A 757 52.69 29.99 -31.46
N GLY A 758 52.41 28.76 -31.90
CA GLY A 758 51.22 27.99 -31.51
C GLY A 758 50.00 28.18 -32.43
N GLY A 759 50.13 28.96 -33.50
CA GLY A 759 49.07 29.25 -34.46
C GLY A 759 49.04 28.28 -35.64
N LYS A 760 48.04 28.45 -36.52
CA LYS A 760 47.88 27.66 -37.74
C LYS A 760 48.28 28.45 -39.00
N TYR A 761 48.85 27.74 -39.97
CA TYR A 761 49.07 28.27 -41.32
C TYR A 761 47.94 27.81 -42.23
N TYR A 762 47.46 28.72 -43.08
CA TYR A 762 46.46 28.45 -44.10
C TYR A 762 46.98 28.88 -45.47
N HIS A 763 46.77 28.04 -46.48
CA HIS A 763 47.06 28.34 -47.87
C HIS A 763 45.77 28.62 -48.64
N ALA A 764 45.64 29.83 -49.17
CA ALA A 764 44.58 30.22 -50.09
C ALA A 764 45.14 30.17 -51.52
N SER A 765 44.79 29.16 -52.30
CA SER A 765 45.26 29.06 -53.70
C SER A 765 44.70 30.18 -54.58
N THR A 766 43.53 30.70 -54.21
CA THR A 766 42.81 31.81 -54.85
C THR A 766 42.13 32.69 -53.79
N THR A 767 41.63 33.86 -54.19
CA THR A 767 40.83 34.72 -53.29
C THR A 767 39.55 34.06 -52.80
N ASP A 768 38.98 33.14 -53.57
CA ASP A 768 37.70 32.51 -53.24
C ASP A 768 37.86 31.52 -52.06
N ASP A 769 39.10 31.06 -51.80
CA ASP A 769 39.44 30.21 -50.65
C ASP A 769 39.57 31.00 -49.33
N LEU A 770 39.76 32.33 -49.40
CA LEU A 770 39.98 33.18 -48.22
C LEU A 770 38.78 33.18 -47.28
N ASP A 771 37.55 33.09 -47.79
CA ASP A 771 36.33 33.18 -46.98
C ASP A 771 36.27 32.04 -45.94
N GLY A 772 36.42 30.80 -46.41
CA GLY A 772 36.49 29.62 -45.55
C GLY A 772 37.74 29.58 -44.65
N ILE A 773 38.84 30.22 -45.06
CA ILE A 773 40.05 30.32 -44.23
C ILE A 773 39.87 31.32 -43.08
N PHE A 774 39.25 32.48 -43.32
CA PHE A 774 38.90 33.41 -42.24
C PHE A 774 37.82 32.82 -41.32
N ASP A 775 36.86 32.06 -41.86
CA ASP A 775 35.90 31.30 -41.05
C ASP A 775 36.61 30.28 -40.14
N ASN A 776 37.49 29.43 -40.69
CA ASN A 776 38.28 28.48 -39.90
C ASN A 776 39.18 29.17 -38.87
N THR A 777 39.76 30.33 -39.22
CA THR A 777 40.58 31.10 -38.28
C THR A 777 39.69 31.66 -37.16
N SER A 778 38.49 32.14 -37.45
CA SER A 778 37.56 32.65 -36.43
C SER A 778 37.10 31.57 -35.45
N GLU A 779 36.90 30.32 -35.92
CA GLU A 779 36.56 29.18 -35.04
C GLU A 779 37.74 28.72 -34.15
N GLU A 780 38.97 29.09 -34.50
CA GLU A 780 40.17 28.85 -33.69
C GLU A 780 40.47 29.99 -32.70
N THR A 781 39.73 31.11 -32.80
CA THR A 781 39.86 32.27 -31.91
C THR A 781 38.61 32.54 -31.09
N VAL A 782 37.64 31.63 -31.03
CA VAL A 782 36.39 31.84 -30.28
C VAL A 782 36.67 31.86 -28.78
N ASP A 783 35.98 32.74 -28.06
CA ASP A 783 35.97 32.72 -26.61
C ASP A 783 35.27 31.45 -26.08
N LEU A 784 35.95 30.75 -25.16
CA LEU A 784 35.48 29.55 -24.47
C LEU A 784 35.37 29.79 -22.95
N ALA A 785 35.63 31.02 -22.50
CA ALA A 785 35.69 31.43 -21.11
C ALA A 785 34.55 32.38 -20.70
N THR A 786 34.01 33.21 -21.61
CA THR A 786 32.81 34.01 -21.30
C THR A 786 31.60 33.13 -21.02
N ASP A 787 31.00 33.38 -19.86
CA ASP A 787 29.78 32.81 -19.28
C ASP A 787 28.97 34.03 -18.82
N THR A 788 28.00 34.44 -19.63
CA THR A 788 27.33 35.74 -19.51
C THR A 788 26.49 35.86 -18.23
N ASP A 789 25.84 34.79 -17.80
CA ASP A 789 25.01 34.79 -16.60
C ASP A 789 25.73 34.22 -15.35
N GLY A 790 26.77 33.41 -15.54
CA GLY A 790 27.69 32.89 -14.52
C GLY A 790 27.31 31.51 -13.98
N ASP A 791 26.67 30.64 -14.75
CA ASP A 791 26.15 29.34 -14.30
C ASP A 791 27.17 28.18 -14.37
N GLY A 792 28.28 28.37 -15.08
CA GLY A 792 29.33 27.37 -15.30
C GLY A 792 29.43 26.84 -16.74
N LEU A 793 28.51 27.20 -17.63
CA LEU A 793 28.60 27.00 -19.08
C LEU A 793 29.09 28.29 -19.74
N SER A 794 29.94 28.17 -20.75
CA SER A 794 30.31 29.34 -21.56
C SER A 794 29.28 29.57 -22.66
N ASP A 795 29.02 30.82 -23.01
CA ASP A 795 28.24 31.28 -24.16
C ASP A 795 28.42 30.42 -25.44
N TYR A 796 29.66 29.99 -25.73
CA TYR A 796 30.00 29.10 -26.83
C TYR A 796 29.18 27.79 -26.83
N HIS A 797 29.17 27.10 -25.70
CA HIS A 797 28.56 25.78 -25.53
C HIS A 797 27.04 25.86 -25.59
N GLU A 798 26.48 26.93 -25.04
CA GLU A 798 25.03 27.16 -25.04
C GLU A 798 24.51 27.51 -26.42
N LYS A 799 25.19 28.43 -27.12
CA LYS A 799 24.80 28.92 -28.46
C LYS A 799 25.07 27.91 -29.58
N ARG A 800 26.20 27.19 -29.53
CA ARG A 800 26.59 26.20 -30.57
C ARG A 800 26.22 24.76 -30.23
N GLY A 801 25.90 24.50 -28.97
CA GLY A 801 25.39 23.23 -28.46
C GLY A 801 26.41 22.40 -27.66
N MET A 802 25.87 21.67 -26.70
CA MET A 802 26.55 20.69 -25.85
C MET A 802 26.23 19.28 -26.35
N ARG A 803 27.24 18.56 -26.85
CA ARG A 803 27.09 17.17 -27.29
C ARG A 803 27.10 16.23 -26.08
N THR A 804 26.02 15.50 -25.87
CA THR A 804 25.87 14.54 -24.76
C THR A 804 26.57 13.19 -25.04
N SER A 805 26.72 12.35 -24.02
CA SER A 805 27.33 11.00 -24.13
C SER A 805 26.60 10.03 -25.10
N ASN A 806 25.30 10.22 -25.34
CA ASN A 806 24.53 9.50 -26.36
C ASN A 806 24.48 10.22 -27.73
N GLY A 807 25.14 11.38 -27.87
CA GLY A 807 25.28 12.13 -29.11
C GLY A 807 24.15 13.12 -29.42
N LEU A 808 23.24 13.40 -28.49
CA LEU A 808 22.31 14.52 -28.63
C LEU A 808 23.09 15.85 -28.57
N TRP A 809 22.56 16.90 -29.20
CA TRP A 809 23.06 18.27 -29.03
C TRP A 809 21.98 19.09 -28.32
N ILE A 810 22.33 19.66 -27.17
CA ILE A 810 21.44 20.50 -26.35
C ILE A 810 21.96 21.94 -26.40
N THR A 811 21.06 22.91 -26.53
CA THR A 811 21.36 24.36 -26.53
C THR A 811 20.49 25.06 -25.51
N THR A 812 21.07 26.03 -24.81
CA THR A 812 20.45 26.79 -23.71
C THR A 812 20.44 28.30 -24.00
N ASP A 813 19.79 29.09 -23.16
CA ASP A 813 19.66 30.54 -23.29
C ASP A 813 20.68 31.27 -22.40
N PHE A 814 21.88 31.50 -22.93
CA PHE A 814 23.05 32.11 -22.29
C PHE A 814 22.87 33.45 -21.54
N GLU A 815 21.69 34.08 -21.62
CA GLU A 815 21.33 35.23 -20.78
C GLU A 815 20.60 34.81 -19.48
N LYS A 816 20.38 33.51 -19.25
CA LYS A 816 19.59 32.91 -18.19
C LYS A 816 20.15 31.57 -17.71
N LYS A 817 20.75 31.61 -16.51
CA LYS A 817 21.28 30.47 -15.72
C LYS A 817 20.42 29.21 -15.62
N ASP A 818 19.14 29.35 -15.88
CA ASP A 818 18.03 28.44 -15.59
C ASP A 818 17.08 28.63 -16.79
N SER A 819 17.39 27.92 -17.86
CA SER A 819 16.81 28.15 -19.19
C SER A 819 15.31 27.88 -19.23
N ASP A 820 14.88 26.81 -18.56
CA ASP A 820 13.47 26.43 -18.47
C ASP A 820 12.73 27.08 -17.28
N GLY A 821 13.41 27.37 -16.18
CA GLY A 821 12.84 27.97 -14.98
C GLY A 821 12.36 26.96 -13.92
N ASP A 822 12.98 25.79 -13.77
CA ASP A 822 12.76 24.83 -12.65
C ASP A 822 13.55 25.20 -11.38
N SER A 823 14.58 26.06 -11.53
CA SER A 823 15.52 26.51 -10.49
C SER A 823 16.66 25.55 -10.10
N ILE A 824 17.03 24.60 -10.95
CA ILE A 824 18.40 24.14 -11.14
C ILE A 824 19.12 25.20 -12.03
N GLN A 825 20.41 25.03 -12.29
CA GLN A 825 21.15 25.85 -13.26
C GLN A 825 21.68 24.96 -14.38
N ASP A 826 21.69 25.44 -15.62
CA ASP A 826 21.97 24.61 -16.80
C ASP A 826 23.36 23.92 -16.71
N GLY A 827 24.37 24.61 -16.17
CA GLY A 827 25.71 24.08 -15.87
C GLY A 827 25.79 23.11 -14.68
N ASP A 828 24.82 23.12 -13.77
CA ASP A 828 24.62 22.06 -12.79
C ASP A 828 24.00 20.81 -13.44
N GLU A 829 23.20 20.95 -14.50
CA GLU A 829 22.57 19.84 -15.22
C GLU A 829 23.51 19.19 -16.24
N MET A 830 24.27 20.01 -16.98
CA MET A 830 25.12 19.63 -18.09
C MET A 830 26.60 19.60 -17.70
N VAL A 831 27.07 18.45 -17.22
CA VAL A 831 28.45 18.33 -16.70
C VAL A 831 29.39 17.70 -17.72
N TYR A 832 30.37 18.47 -18.20
CA TYR A 832 31.39 17.96 -19.13
C TYR A 832 32.26 16.85 -18.54
N LYS A 833 32.34 15.71 -19.25
CA LYS A 833 33.08 14.50 -18.85
C LYS A 833 33.36 13.63 -20.07
N ASN A 834 34.60 13.16 -20.24
CA ASN A 834 35.00 12.20 -21.28
C ASN A 834 34.66 12.65 -22.73
N GLU A 835 35.00 13.88 -23.11
CA GLU A 835 34.79 14.42 -24.48
C GLU A 835 33.32 14.66 -24.89
N SER A 836 32.39 14.56 -23.94
CA SER A 836 30.96 14.88 -24.06
C SER A 836 30.41 15.53 -22.78
N PHE A 837 29.15 15.93 -22.79
CA PHE A 837 28.41 16.35 -21.60
C PHE A 837 27.57 15.19 -21.03
N LEU A 838 27.61 15.05 -19.71
CA LEU A 838 26.70 14.20 -18.95
C LEU A 838 25.48 15.05 -18.55
N MET A 839 24.37 14.82 -19.23
CA MET A 839 23.06 15.40 -18.93
C MET A 839 22.47 14.69 -17.71
N LYS A 840 22.40 15.37 -16.55
CA LYS A 840 21.81 14.84 -15.30
C LYS A 840 20.28 14.98 -15.28
N SER A 841 19.83 16.08 -15.84
CA SER A 841 18.47 16.50 -16.20
C SER A 841 18.63 17.31 -17.51
N ASN A 842 17.52 17.59 -18.20
CA ASN A 842 17.50 18.28 -19.48
C ASN A 842 17.19 19.77 -19.24
N PRO A 843 18.16 20.69 -19.43
CA PRO A 843 18.02 22.13 -19.10
C PRO A 843 17.04 22.90 -20.00
N THR A 844 16.19 22.19 -20.74
CA THR A 844 15.14 22.76 -21.59
C THR A 844 13.74 22.28 -21.18
N LEU A 845 13.63 21.39 -20.19
CA LEU A 845 12.41 20.76 -19.70
C LEU A 845 12.44 20.60 -18.17
N LYS A 846 11.63 21.38 -17.46
CA LYS A 846 11.51 21.39 -15.98
C LYS A 846 11.22 20.06 -15.29
N ASP A 847 10.84 19.07 -16.07
CA ASP A 847 10.35 17.75 -15.75
C ASP A 847 10.84 16.90 -16.93
N SER A 848 12.03 16.35 -16.74
CA SER A 848 12.85 15.84 -17.83
C SER A 848 12.33 14.53 -18.39
N ASP A 849 11.88 13.62 -17.53
CA ASP A 849 11.30 12.33 -17.92
C ASP A 849 9.77 12.32 -18.04
N THR A 850 9.12 13.45 -17.73
CA THR A 850 7.68 13.73 -17.88
C THR A 850 6.77 13.05 -16.84
N ASP A 851 7.30 12.69 -15.66
CA ASP A 851 6.53 12.04 -14.58
C ASP A 851 5.65 12.97 -13.72
N GLY A 852 5.79 14.28 -13.92
CA GLY A 852 5.05 15.31 -13.19
C GLY A 852 5.74 15.81 -11.92
N ILE A 853 6.93 15.29 -11.57
CA ILE A 853 7.82 15.85 -10.56
C ILE A 853 8.83 16.74 -11.28
N LEU A 854 8.97 17.98 -10.81
CA LEU A 854 10.01 18.87 -11.33
C LEU A 854 11.40 18.36 -10.91
N ASP A 855 12.38 18.43 -11.81
CA ASP A 855 13.70 17.80 -11.64
C ASP A 855 14.37 18.19 -10.32
N LYS A 856 14.24 19.45 -9.89
CA LYS A 856 14.71 19.95 -8.59
C LYS A 856 14.20 19.19 -7.36
N LYS A 857 13.06 18.50 -7.48
CA LYS A 857 12.43 17.69 -6.43
C LYS A 857 12.59 16.19 -6.66
N ASP A 858 12.95 15.76 -7.86
CA ASP A 858 13.09 14.36 -8.19
C ASP A 858 14.49 13.82 -7.79
N PRO A 859 14.59 12.74 -6.99
CA PRO A 859 15.84 11.99 -6.85
C PRO A 859 16.33 11.27 -8.12
N LYS A 860 15.52 11.13 -9.18
CA LYS A 860 15.85 10.40 -10.42
C LYS A 860 15.27 11.07 -11.71
N PRO A 861 15.57 12.35 -12.02
CA PRO A 861 14.91 13.16 -13.10
C PRO A 861 15.02 12.62 -14.55
N MET A 862 15.58 11.43 -14.76
CA MET A 862 15.76 10.82 -16.08
C MET A 862 15.12 9.42 -16.17
N VAL A 863 14.40 8.99 -15.14
CA VAL A 863 13.85 7.63 -14.97
C VAL A 863 12.47 7.69 -14.30
N TYR A 864 11.46 7.84 -15.14
CA TYR A 864 10.04 7.98 -14.81
C TYR A 864 9.61 7.28 -13.51
N SER A 865 9.23 8.04 -12.48
CA SER A 865 8.75 7.48 -11.21
C SER A 865 7.24 7.26 -11.23
N ILE A 866 6.77 6.18 -10.60
CA ILE A 866 5.33 5.95 -10.44
C ILE A 866 4.83 6.80 -9.27
N THR A 867 4.14 7.89 -9.59
CA THR A 867 3.68 8.88 -8.61
C THR A 867 2.21 8.68 -8.22
N ASP A 868 1.79 9.30 -7.11
CA ASP A 868 0.36 9.38 -6.74
C ASP A 868 -0.51 10.06 -7.83
N ARG A 869 0.08 10.96 -8.63
CA ARG A 869 -0.58 11.59 -9.79
C ARG A 869 -0.81 10.54 -10.87
N THR A 870 0.23 9.80 -11.23
CA THR A 870 0.19 8.73 -12.22
C THR A 870 -0.84 7.65 -11.85
N LEU A 871 -0.81 7.15 -10.60
CA LEU A 871 -1.82 6.21 -10.09
C LEU A 871 -3.26 6.76 -10.21
N SER A 872 -3.44 8.07 -10.04
CA SER A 872 -4.76 8.69 -10.10
C SER A 872 -5.23 8.93 -11.54
N LEU A 873 -4.32 9.16 -12.48
CA LEU A 873 -4.62 9.23 -13.91
C LEU A 873 -5.08 7.86 -14.45
N VAL A 874 -4.41 6.78 -14.06
CA VAL A 874 -4.84 5.42 -14.44
C VAL A 874 -6.16 5.03 -13.78
N ALA A 875 -6.40 5.41 -12.52
CA ALA A 875 -7.73 5.28 -11.92
C ALA A 875 -8.78 6.09 -12.70
N GLY A 876 -8.45 7.30 -13.17
CA GLY A 876 -9.30 8.10 -14.04
C GLY A 876 -9.62 7.43 -15.39
N LEU A 877 -8.67 6.68 -15.96
CA LEU A 877 -8.89 5.97 -17.23
C LEU A 877 -9.91 4.82 -17.13
N SER A 878 -10.13 4.23 -15.95
CA SER A 878 -11.18 3.22 -15.72
C SER A 878 -12.63 3.73 -15.89
N TYR A 879 -12.82 5.03 -16.13
CA TYR A 879 -14.08 5.64 -16.58
C TYR A 879 -14.29 5.62 -18.10
N SER A 880 -13.32 5.15 -18.89
CA SER A 880 -13.36 5.14 -20.36
C SER A 880 -13.57 3.71 -20.88
N ASN A 881 -14.43 3.53 -21.89
CA ASN A 881 -14.60 2.23 -22.56
C ASN A 881 -13.35 1.93 -23.42
N LEU A 882 -12.45 1.13 -22.88
CA LEU A 882 -11.15 0.81 -23.49
C LEU A 882 -11.00 -0.66 -23.89
N ASN A 883 -12.01 -1.51 -23.70
CA ASN A 883 -11.96 -2.94 -24.00
C ASN A 883 -11.55 -3.21 -25.47
N ALA A 884 -12.20 -2.55 -26.43
CA ALA A 884 -11.83 -2.64 -27.86
C ALA A 884 -10.48 -1.97 -28.23
N ASN A 885 -9.74 -1.42 -27.25
CA ASN A 885 -8.52 -0.64 -27.43
C ASN A 885 -7.32 -1.21 -26.65
N ILE A 886 -7.42 -2.43 -26.11
CA ILE A 886 -6.26 -3.19 -25.62
C ILE A 886 -5.19 -3.24 -26.72
N SER A 887 -3.91 -3.23 -26.35
CA SER A 887 -2.74 -3.10 -27.23
C SER A 887 -2.49 -1.71 -27.83
N SER A 888 -3.37 -0.73 -27.60
CA SER A 888 -3.21 0.64 -28.10
C SER A 888 -2.49 1.53 -27.09
N THR A 889 -1.75 2.54 -27.58
CA THR A 889 -1.26 3.62 -26.72
C THR A 889 -2.27 4.75 -26.62
N ILE A 890 -2.25 5.52 -25.53
CA ILE A 890 -3.15 6.66 -25.33
C ILE A 890 -3.04 7.68 -26.48
N ASP A 891 -1.83 8.00 -26.95
CA ASP A 891 -1.56 8.85 -28.12
C ASP A 891 -2.25 8.34 -29.40
N SER A 892 -2.19 7.03 -29.66
CA SER A 892 -2.82 6.44 -30.85
C SER A 892 -4.35 6.62 -30.83
N LEU A 893 -4.95 6.56 -29.64
CA LEU A 893 -6.38 6.78 -29.42
C LEU A 893 -6.75 8.26 -29.54
N VAL A 894 -5.94 9.18 -29.00
CA VAL A 894 -6.10 10.63 -29.23
C VAL A 894 -6.05 10.96 -30.72
N LYS A 895 -5.08 10.39 -31.45
CA LYS A 895 -4.95 10.54 -32.91
C LYS A 895 -6.13 9.94 -33.69
N SER A 896 -6.84 8.96 -33.13
CA SER A 896 -8.11 8.46 -33.70
C SER A 896 -9.34 9.30 -33.31
N ASN A 897 -9.18 10.39 -32.56
CA ASN A 897 -10.24 11.22 -31.95
C ASN A 897 -11.03 10.52 -30.83
N TYR A 898 -10.42 9.56 -30.13
CA TYR A 898 -10.96 9.08 -28.85
C TYR A 898 -10.92 10.23 -27.82
N ASN A 899 -11.94 10.34 -26.99
CA ASN A 899 -12.08 11.41 -26.01
C ASN A 899 -12.01 10.86 -24.59
N PHE A 900 -10.92 11.16 -23.88
CA PHE A 900 -10.77 10.83 -22.47
C PHE A 900 -11.38 11.94 -21.61
N SER A 901 -12.66 11.88 -21.27
CA SER A 901 -13.33 12.94 -20.49
C SER A 901 -12.98 12.95 -18.99
N SER A 902 -12.36 11.88 -18.50
CA SER A 902 -11.96 11.71 -17.11
C SER A 902 -10.53 12.20 -16.81
N ILE A 903 -9.63 12.21 -17.80
CA ILE A 903 -8.27 12.76 -17.69
C ILE A 903 -8.13 14.00 -18.59
N GLY A 904 -7.57 15.08 -18.05
CA GLY A 904 -7.30 16.32 -18.76
C GLY A 904 -6.13 16.21 -19.74
N SER A 905 -5.93 17.23 -20.57
CA SER A 905 -4.86 17.25 -21.59
C SER A 905 -3.45 17.04 -21.03
N SER A 906 -3.15 17.56 -19.83
CA SER A 906 -1.89 17.33 -19.12
C SER A 906 -1.71 15.88 -18.65
N GLY A 907 -2.80 15.18 -18.35
CA GLY A 907 -2.80 13.75 -18.05
C GLY A 907 -2.67 12.88 -19.30
N ILE A 908 -3.35 13.28 -20.39
CA ILE A 908 -3.21 12.64 -21.70
C ILE A 908 -1.75 12.69 -22.18
N GLU A 909 -1.07 13.83 -22.01
CA GLU A 909 0.33 14.01 -22.44
C GLU A 909 1.32 13.15 -21.63
N GLU A 910 1.12 13.03 -20.31
CA GLU A 910 1.90 12.15 -19.42
C GLU A 910 1.75 10.68 -19.82
N LEU A 911 0.51 10.21 -20.01
CA LEU A 911 0.23 8.80 -20.31
C LEU A 911 0.41 8.43 -21.79
N LYS A 912 0.76 9.38 -22.67
CA LYS A 912 0.52 9.27 -24.13
C LYS A 912 1.17 8.04 -24.78
N ASP A 913 2.38 7.68 -24.37
CA ASP A 913 3.16 6.61 -24.98
C ASP A 913 2.87 5.22 -24.38
N TRP A 914 2.05 5.15 -23.34
CA TRP A 914 1.91 3.92 -22.55
C TRP A 914 0.80 3.04 -23.10
N THR A 915 0.97 1.74 -22.89
CA THR A 915 0.18 0.71 -23.58
C THR A 915 -0.91 0.17 -22.65
N ILE A 916 -2.15 0.19 -23.12
CA ILE A 916 -3.26 -0.50 -22.45
C ILE A 916 -3.06 -2.01 -22.63
N ILE A 917 -2.86 -2.73 -21.53
CA ILE A 917 -2.66 -4.19 -21.52
C ILE A 917 -3.92 -4.95 -21.07
N HIS A 918 -4.84 -4.27 -20.38
CA HIS A 918 -6.17 -4.79 -20.01
C HIS A 918 -7.16 -3.64 -19.99
N ALA A 919 -8.42 -3.90 -20.34
CA ALA A 919 -9.52 -2.98 -20.08
C ALA A 919 -10.87 -3.72 -20.06
N ASN A 920 -11.71 -3.39 -19.08
CA ASN A 920 -13.12 -3.74 -19.06
C ASN A 920 -14.00 -2.48 -18.93
N ASP A 921 -15.09 -2.41 -19.70
CA ASP A 921 -16.05 -1.30 -19.61
C ASP A 921 -17.21 -1.67 -18.67
N SER A 922 -17.74 -0.67 -17.99
CA SER A 922 -18.77 -0.82 -16.94
C SER A 922 -20.11 -0.20 -17.32
N GLY A 923 -20.40 -0.15 -18.62
CA GLY A 923 -21.66 0.38 -19.12
C GLY A 923 -21.77 1.90 -18.97
N GLY A 924 -21.55 2.62 -20.09
CA GLY A 924 -22.09 3.97 -20.20
C GLY A 924 -23.61 3.96 -20.04
N LYS A 925 -24.15 4.77 -19.11
CA LYS A 925 -25.58 4.87 -18.71
C LYS A 925 -26.59 4.47 -19.81
N GLY A 926 -27.01 3.20 -19.87
CA GLY A 926 -28.15 2.78 -20.71
C GLY A 926 -28.18 1.37 -21.30
N GLN A 927 -27.10 0.58 -21.23
CA GLN A 927 -27.15 -0.84 -21.60
C GLN A 927 -26.39 -1.67 -20.55
N VAL A 928 -27.13 -2.51 -19.83
CA VAL A 928 -26.58 -3.64 -19.07
C VAL A 928 -26.44 -4.77 -20.09
N ASP A 929 -25.20 -5.15 -20.39
CA ASP A 929 -24.89 -6.42 -21.04
C ASP A 929 -24.83 -7.48 -19.94
N SER A 930 -25.21 -8.73 -20.19
CA SER A 930 -25.14 -9.80 -19.17
C SER A 930 -23.68 -10.09 -18.73
N LYS A 931 -22.69 -9.60 -19.49
CA LYS A 931 -21.26 -9.65 -19.18
C LYS A 931 -20.72 -8.45 -18.37
N ASP A 932 -21.57 -7.48 -18.00
CA ASP A 932 -21.15 -6.24 -17.33
C ASP A 932 -21.47 -6.24 -15.81
N PHE A 933 -20.47 -6.62 -15.01
CA PHE A 933 -20.55 -6.63 -13.54
C PHE A 933 -20.53 -5.22 -12.88
N GLY A 934 -20.67 -4.13 -13.65
CA GLY A 934 -20.57 -2.77 -13.14
C GLY A 934 -19.16 -2.36 -12.71
N LEU A 935 -18.13 -3.06 -13.18
CA LEU A 935 -16.73 -2.82 -12.82
C LEU A 935 -15.93 -2.27 -13.99
N GLY A 936 -15.58 -0.99 -13.91
CA GLY A 936 -14.68 -0.35 -14.86
C GLY A 936 -13.25 -0.68 -14.46
N SER A 937 -12.46 -1.23 -15.38
CA SER A 937 -11.06 -1.54 -15.09
C SER A 937 -10.14 -1.27 -16.27
N VAL A 938 -8.90 -0.91 -15.99
CA VAL A 938 -7.86 -0.69 -17.00
C VAL A 938 -6.51 -1.05 -16.40
N ALA A 939 -5.65 -1.75 -17.13
CA ALA A 939 -4.25 -1.87 -16.77
C ALA A 939 -3.34 -1.28 -17.85
N ILE A 940 -2.28 -0.60 -17.41
CA ILE A 940 -1.32 0.08 -18.29
C ILE A 940 0.08 -0.37 -17.94
N LYS A 941 0.86 -0.71 -18.98
CA LYS A 941 2.29 -1.03 -18.89
C LYS A 941 3.14 0.19 -19.20
N ILE A 942 4.15 0.42 -18.36
CA ILE A 942 5.11 1.52 -18.41
C ILE A 942 6.52 0.94 -18.41
N THR A 943 7.24 1.08 -19.51
CA THR A 943 8.65 0.65 -19.62
C THR A 943 9.57 1.73 -19.05
N ARG A 944 10.38 1.38 -18.05
CA ARG A 944 11.32 2.30 -17.39
C ARG A 944 12.76 1.78 -17.55
N PRO A 945 13.59 2.36 -18.44
CA PRO A 945 14.95 1.86 -18.68
C PRO A 945 15.77 1.71 -17.39
N GLY A 946 16.48 0.58 -17.27
CA GLY A 946 17.28 0.26 -16.08
C GLY A 946 16.46 -0.02 -14.80
N GLN A 947 15.13 -0.13 -14.89
CA GLN A 947 14.23 -0.53 -13.81
C GLN A 947 13.27 -1.64 -14.32
N PRO A 948 12.58 -2.38 -13.44
CA PRO A 948 11.44 -3.19 -13.86
C PRO A 948 10.40 -2.38 -14.65
N ASP A 949 9.66 -3.03 -15.55
CA ASP A 949 8.43 -2.45 -16.07
C ASP A 949 7.49 -2.14 -14.89
N ALA A 950 6.65 -1.11 -15.00
CA ALA A 950 5.57 -0.88 -14.04
C ALA A 950 4.22 -1.20 -14.68
N ILE A 951 3.36 -1.91 -13.96
CA ILE A 951 1.97 -2.17 -14.35
C ILE A 951 1.05 -1.54 -13.35
N ILE A 952 0.19 -0.64 -13.82
CA ILE A 952 -0.79 0.05 -12.98
C ILE A 952 -2.18 -0.42 -13.35
N PHE A 953 -2.88 -1.06 -12.41
CA PHE A 953 -4.24 -1.54 -12.55
C PHE A 953 -5.22 -0.58 -11.87
N GLY A 954 -5.95 0.19 -12.67
CA GLY A 954 -6.95 1.17 -12.26
C GLY A 954 -8.36 0.60 -12.21
N LEU A 955 -9.09 0.86 -11.12
CA LEU A 955 -10.42 0.34 -10.84
C LEU A 955 -11.46 1.46 -10.59
N ARG A 956 -12.68 1.22 -11.08
CA ARG A 956 -13.90 2.00 -10.84
C ARG A 956 -15.05 1.05 -10.51
N GLY A 957 -15.56 1.11 -9.29
CA GLY A 957 -16.88 0.51 -8.98
C GLY A 957 -18.04 1.39 -9.46
N THR A 958 -19.22 0.79 -9.60
CA THR A 958 -20.49 1.47 -9.91
C THR A 958 -20.92 2.48 -8.83
N GLU A 959 -21.81 3.41 -9.21
CA GLU A 959 -22.48 4.33 -8.28
C GLU A 959 -23.95 3.87 -8.04
N PRO A 960 -24.53 4.06 -6.84
CA PRO A 960 -25.84 3.54 -6.36
C PRO A 960 -27.15 3.85 -7.14
N SER A 961 -27.09 4.21 -8.42
CA SER A 961 -28.21 4.77 -9.17
C SER A 961 -28.46 4.12 -10.53
N SER A 962 -27.57 3.23 -10.99
CA SER A 962 -27.72 2.51 -12.26
C SER A 962 -28.17 1.07 -12.10
N ASP A 963 -27.76 0.36 -11.03
CA ASP A 963 -28.18 -1.01 -10.78
C ASP A 963 -28.55 -1.24 -9.30
N PRO A 964 -29.84 -1.12 -8.92
CA PRO A 964 -30.24 -1.25 -7.53
C PRO A 964 -30.10 -2.67 -6.95
N ILE A 965 -29.77 -3.69 -7.76
CA ILE A 965 -29.46 -5.03 -7.29
C ILE A 965 -27.96 -5.11 -6.97
N HIS A 966 -27.08 -4.87 -7.94
CA HIS A 966 -25.63 -4.92 -7.71
C HIS A 966 -25.14 -3.82 -6.77
N ASP A 967 -25.77 -2.64 -6.74
CA ASP A 967 -25.40 -1.55 -5.82
C ASP A 967 -25.81 -1.87 -4.36
N PHE A 968 -27.02 -2.43 -4.13
CA PHE A 968 -27.43 -2.87 -2.80
C PHE A 968 -26.56 -4.02 -2.29
N LEU A 969 -26.16 -4.91 -3.19
CA LEU A 969 -25.31 -6.04 -2.86
C LEU A 969 -23.87 -5.62 -2.61
N THR A 970 -23.30 -4.68 -3.38
CA THR A 970 -21.92 -4.23 -3.15
C THR A 970 -21.80 -3.44 -1.85
N ASP A 971 -22.77 -2.58 -1.50
CA ASP A 971 -22.82 -1.89 -0.20
C ASP A 971 -23.28 -2.81 0.96
N GLY A 972 -24.10 -3.84 0.68
CA GLY A 972 -24.60 -4.79 1.67
C GLY A 972 -23.58 -5.87 2.05
N VAL A 973 -22.88 -6.45 1.08
CA VAL A 973 -21.80 -7.44 1.28
C VAL A 973 -20.65 -6.86 2.12
N LEU A 974 -20.35 -5.57 1.95
CA LEU A 974 -19.39 -4.82 2.76
C LEU A 974 -19.70 -4.83 4.27
N PHE A 975 -20.94 -5.13 4.66
CA PHE A 975 -21.40 -5.22 6.05
C PHE A 975 -21.27 -6.64 6.63
N PHE A 976 -21.39 -7.67 5.80
CA PHE A 976 -21.33 -9.09 6.20
C PHE A 976 -19.91 -9.69 6.11
N GLY A 977 -19.02 -9.07 5.33
CA GLY A 977 -17.62 -9.50 5.24
C GLY A 977 -17.35 -10.61 4.21
N ILE A 978 -18.27 -10.77 3.26
CA ILE A 978 -18.16 -11.67 2.11
C ILE A 978 -17.42 -10.92 0.98
N ASP A 979 -16.81 -11.64 0.03
CA ASP A 979 -16.28 -11.04 -1.20
C ASP A 979 -17.41 -10.64 -2.17
N SER A 980 -17.32 -9.45 -2.76
CA SER A 980 -18.16 -9.11 -3.92
C SER A 980 -17.61 -9.73 -5.21
N ILE A 981 -18.47 -9.94 -6.21
CA ILE A 981 -18.08 -10.38 -7.56
C ILE A 981 -17.02 -9.43 -8.14
N GLN A 982 -17.19 -8.11 -7.92
CA GLN A 982 -16.22 -7.09 -8.32
C GLN A 982 -14.84 -7.24 -7.64
N SER A 983 -14.79 -7.65 -6.36
CA SER A 983 -13.54 -7.96 -5.64
C SER A 983 -12.84 -9.18 -6.25
N LYS A 984 -13.60 -10.24 -6.57
CA LYS A 984 -13.07 -11.43 -7.24
C LYS A 984 -12.54 -11.10 -8.63
N TYR A 985 -13.34 -10.47 -9.50
CA TYR A 985 -12.91 -10.11 -10.85
C TYR A 985 -11.63 -9.25 -10.83
N ALA A 986 -11.55 -8.27 -9.93
CA ALA A 986 -10.35 -7.45 -9.75
C ALA A 986 -9.13 -8.29 -9.31
N PHE A 987 -9.31 -9.26 -8.41
CA PHE A 987 -8.22 -10.13 -7.96
C PHE A 987 -7.78 -11.16 -9.03
N THR A 988 -8.72 -11.78 -9.76
CA THR A 988 -8.42 -12.65 -10.91
C THR A 988 -7.65 -11.88 -11.97
N THR A 989 -8.15 -10.70 -12.37
CA THR A 989 -7.48 -9.84 -13.37
C THR A 989 -6.08 -9.43 -12.91
N TYR A 990 -5.93 -9.08 -11.64
CA TYR A 990 -4.62 -8.78 -11.06
C TYR A 990 -3.66 -9.98 -11.15
N SER A 991 -4.14 -11.19 -10.82
CA SER A 991 -3.34 -12.43 -10.81
C SER A 991 -2.89 -12.82 -12.22
N TYR A 992 -3.80 -12.75 -13.19
CA TYR A 992 -3.50 -12.92 -14.62
C TYR A 992 -2.38 -11.97 -15.07
N LEU A 993 -2.53 -10.67 -14.78
CA LEU A 993 -1.53 -9.67 -15.15
C LEU A 993 -0.19 -9.92 -14.44
N ALA A 994 -0.22 -10.30 -13.16
CA ALA A 994 0.97 -10.62 -12.37
C ALA A 994 1.78 -11.78 -12.95
N LYS A 995 1.11 -12.85 -13.41
CA LYS A 995 1.78 -13.99 -14.06
C LYS A 995 2.28 -13.66 -15.47
N TYR A 996 1.50 -12.94 -16.27
CA TYR A 996 1.88 -12.58 -17.65
C TYR A 996 3.07 -11.61 -17.71
N TYR A 997 3.31 -10.82 -16.66
CA TYR A 997 4.43 -9.89 -16.59
C TYR A 997 5.24 -10.07 -15.29
N PRO A 998 5.89 -11.24 -15.10
CA PRO A 998 6.48 -11.64 -13.82
C PRO A 998 7.68 -10.77 -13.39
N ASN A 999 8.23 -10.00 -14.33
CA ASN A 999 9.36 -9.08 -14.15
C ASN A 999 8.94 -7.61 -13.88
N ALA A 1000 7.65 -7.34 -13.62
CA ALA A 1000 7.13 -5.98 -13.44
C ALA A 1000 6.82 -5.63 -11.96
N GLU A 1001 6.93 -4.34 -11.63
CA GLU A 1001 6.39 -3.76 -10.40
C GLU A 1001 4.88 -3.48 -10.57
N PHE A 1002 4.06 -4.07 -9.70
CA PHE A 1002 2.60 -4.00 -9.78
C PHE A 1002 1.99 -2.96 -8.86
N TYR A 1003 1.13 -2.10 -9.39
CA TYR A 1003 0.41 -1.07 -8.65
C TYR A 1003 -1.08 -1.24 -8.85
N VAL A 1004 -1.88 -1.08 -7.79
CA VAL A 1004 -3.35 -1.11 -7.88
C VAL A 1004 -3.92 0.16 -7.29
N THR A 1005 -4.82 0.78 -8.04
CA THR A 1005 -5.34 2.12 -7.79
C THR A 1005 -6.83 2.17 -8.11
N GLY A 1006 -7.58 3.03 -7.46
CA GLY A 1006 -9.01 3.13 -7.78
C GLY A 1006 -9.71 4.37 -7.26
N HIS A 1007 -10.75 4.75 -8.00
CA HIS A 1007 -11.56 5.93 -7.72
C HIS A 1007 -12.92 5.54 -7.14
N SER A 1008 -13.42 6.32 -6.18
CA SER A 1008 -14.64 6.00 -5.41
C SER A 1008 -14.60 4.55 -4.87
N LEU A 1009 -15.66 3.77 -5.06
CA LEU A 1009 -15.74 2.34 -4.73
C LEU A 1009 -14.58 1.49 -5.31
N GLY A 1010 -14.02 1.87 -6.47
CA GLY A 1010 -12.85 1.20 -7.05
C GLY A 1010 -11.61 1.27 -6.14
N GLY A 1011 -11.50 2.32 -5.31
CA GLY A 1011 -10.45 2.42 -4.30
C GLY A 1011 -10.60 1.39 -3.18
N ARG A 1012 -11.82 0.89 -2.92
CA ARG A 1012 -12.04 -0.24 -2.00
C ARG A 1012 -11.62 -1.57 -2.66
N LEU A 1013 -12.01 -1.79 -3.92
CA LEU A 1013 -11.60 -2.98 -4.67
C LEU A 1013 -10.06 -3.11 -4.76
N ALA A 1014 -9.35 -2.00 -4.95
CA ALA A 1014 -7.89 -1.97 -4.90
C ALA A 1014 -7.31 -2.42 -3.54
N GLN A 1015 -8.00 -2.16 -2.42
CA GLN A 1015 -7.61 -2.65 -1.10
C GLN A 1015 -7.96 -4.13 -0.91
N ASP A 1016 -9.08 -4.61 -1.45
CA ASP A 1016 -9.45 -6.02 -1.36
C ASP A 1016 -8.45 -6.89 -2.14
N VAL A 1017 -8.00 -6.44 -3.33
CA VAL A 1017 -6.87 -7.04 -4.06
C VAL A 1017 -5.61 -7.05 -3.20
N PHE A 1018 -5.22 -5.92 -2.59
CA PHE A 1018 -4.05 -5.86 -1.70
C PHE A 1018 -4.09 -6.90 -0.57
N TYR A 1019 -5.24 -7.04 0.10
CA TYR A 1019 -5.38 -7.95 1.23
C TYR A 1019 -5.30 -9.41 0.79
N LYS A 1020 -5.91 -9.78 -0.35
CA LYS A 1020 -5.81 -11.14 -0.91
C LYS A 1020 -4.37 -11.53 -1.27
N VAL A 1021 -3.60 -10.60 -1.84
CA VAL A 1021 -2.16 -10.82 -2.12
C VAL A 1021 -1.33 -11.03 -0.83
N HIS A 1022 -1.77 -10.50 0.32
CA HIS A 1022 -0.97 -10.48 1.55
C HIS A 1022 -1.39 -11.45 2.67
N ASP A 1023 -2.62 -12.00 2.68
CA ASP A 1023 -3.04 -12.92 3.73
C ASP A 1023 -2.85 -14.39 3.36
N LYS A 1024 -1.68 -14.92 3.71
CA LYS A 1024 -1.29 -16.32 3.45
C LYS A 1024 -2.04 -17.37 4.30
N ASN A 1025 -3.02 -17.02 5.16
CA ASN A 1025 -3.76 -17.98 6.00
C ASN A 1025 -5.03 -17.36 6.63
N ASP A 1026 -6.22 -17.61 6.06
CA ASP A 1026 -7.41 -18.11 6.80
C ASP A 1026 -8.54 -18.56 5.83
N GLY A 1027 -9.17 -19.71 6.13
CA GLY A 1027 -10.18 -20.36 5.29
C GLY A 1027 -11.54 -19.66 5.30
N ALA A 1028 -11.70 -18.72 4.38
CA ALA A 1028 -12.96 -18.11 3.90
C ALA A 1028 -12.73 -17.37 2.57
N PHE A 1029 -11.48 -16.95 2.33
CA PHE A 1029 -10.99 -16.26 1.12
C PHE A 1029 -10.09 -17.17 0.25
N GLY A 1030 -10.31 -18.49 0.31
CA GLY A 1030 -9.34 -19.46 -0.22
C GLY A 1030 -9.78 -20.13 -1.51
N PHE A 1031 -9.23 -19.67 -2.64
CA PHE A 1031 -8.75 -20.50 -3.75
C PHE A 1031 -7.72 -19.68 -4.55
N PHE A 1032 -6.44 -20.01 -4.37
CA PHE A 1032 -5.28 -19.95 -5.30
C PHE A 1032 -3.99 -20.23 -4.48
N LYS A 1033 -2.97 -20.83 -5.09
CA LYS A 1033 -1.82 -21.48 -4.41
C LYS A 1033 -0.80 -20.51 -3.78
N ASP A 1034 0.07 -21.07 -2.94
CA ASP A 1034 1.10 -20.41 -2.12
C ASP A 1034 2.29 -19.77 -2.90
N ASP A 1035 2.36 -19.90 -4.23
CA ASP A 1035 3.59 -19.66 -5.02
C ASP A 1035 3.64 -18.34 -5.84
N ILE A 1036 2.69 -17.42 -5.65
CA ILE A 1036 2.88 -16.04 -6.14
C ILE A 1036 4.00 -15.38 -5.35
N ASN A 1037 5.21 -15.33 -5.95
CA ASN A 1037 6.35 -14.58 -5.43
C ASN A 1037 5.92 -13.15 -5.07
N GLU A 1038 6.18 -12.73 -3.83
CA GLU A 1038 5.75 -11.41 -3.31
C GLU A 1038 6.22 -10.29 -4.26
N PRO A 1039 5.31 -9.57 -4.96
CA PRO A 1039 5.72 -8.55 -5.93
C PRO A 1039 6.32 -7.35 -5.20
N ALA A 1040 7.66 -7.31 -5.21
CA ALA A 1040 8.46 -6.33 -4.50
C ALA A 1040 8.29 -4.93 -5.10
N GLY A 1041 7.29 -4.18 -4.63
CA GLY A 1041 7.07 -2.79 -5.04
C GLY A 1041 5.63 -2.29 -4.91
N ALA A 1042 4.66 -3.17 -4.62
CA ALA A 1042 3.26 -2.83 -4.78
C ALA A 1042 2.78 -1.69 -3.86
N THR A 1043 2.38 -0.58 -4.48
CA THR A 1043 1.90 0.63 -3.82
C THR A 1043 0.43 0.85 -4.17
N PHE A 1044 -0.38 1.16 -3.15
CA PHE A 1044 -1.84 1.15 -3.27
C PHE A 1044 -2.39 2.54 -2.96
N ASN A 1045 -3.21 3.07 -3.86
CA ASN A 1045 -3.83 4.38 -3.67
C ASN A 1045 -5.34 4.29 -3.87
N ALA A 1046 -6.09 4.76 -2.87
CA ALA A 1046 -7.53 4.60 -2.78
C ALA A 1046 -8.18 5.87 -2.22
N LEU A 1047 -9.22 6.34 -2.90
CA LEU A 1047 -10.14 7.30 -2.30
C LEU A 1047 -11.11 6.58 -1.36
N GLY A 1048 -11.42 7.24 -0.25
CA GLY A 1048 -11.98 6.57 0.91
C GLY A 1048 -13.42 6.13 0.75
N TYR A 1049 -13.65 4.81 0.86
CA TYR A 1049 -14.79 4.29 1.61
C TYR A 1049 -14.28 3.59 2.87
N ASN A 1050 -15.03 3.74 3.96
CA ASN A 1050 -14.79 3.21 5.29
C ASN A 1050 -13.51 3.65 6.04
N ARG A 1051 -13.70 4.12 7.29
CA ARG A 1051 -12.67 4.18 8.34
C ARG A 1051 -12.86 3.14 9.45
N GLY A 1052 -13.97 2.38 9.43
CA GLY A 1052 -14.46 1.65 10.59
C GLY A 1052 -14.05 0.18 10.74
N HIS A 1053 -13.59 -0.50 9.69
CA HIS A 1053 -13.60 -1.98 9.65
C HIS A 1053 -12.22 -2.68 9.65
N TYR A 1054 -11.11 -1.97 9.86
CA TYR A 1054 -9.75 -2.53 9.67
C TYR A 1054 -9.06 -3.10 10.92
N SER A 1055 -9.80 -3.47 11.96
CA SER A 1055 -9.26 -4.08 13.20
C SER A 1055 -9.22 -5.61 13.19
N THR A 1056 -9.78 -6.25 12.16
CA THR A 1056 -9.82 -7.71 11.98
C THR A 1056 -8.54 -8.29 11.37
N LEU A 1057 -7.73 -7.49 10.68
CA LEU A 1057 -6.49 -7.94 10.01
C LEU A 1057 -5.31 -8.06 10.99
N LYS A 1058 -4.33 -8.94 10.69
CA LYS A 1058 -3.11 -9.09 11.49
C LYS A 1058 -2.39 -7.73 11.60
N GLY A 1059 -2.00 -7.33 12.82
CA GLY A 1059 -1.39 -6.02 13.08
C GLY A 1059 -0.10 -5.74 12.30
N SER A 1060 0.61 -6.79 11.84
CA SER A 1060 1.73 -6.70 10.89
C SER A 1060 1.26 -6.29 9.49
N ILE A 1061 0.27 -6.98 8.92
CA ILE A 1061 -0.33 -6.65 7.61
C ILE A 1061 -0.86 -5.21 7.63
N VAL A 1062 -1.64 -4.84 8.66
CA VAL A 1062 -2.14 -3.46 8.82
C VAL A 1062 -1.00 -2.44 8.99
N SER A 1063 0.13 -2.82 9.59
CA SER A 1063 1.30 -1.94 9.70
C SER A 1063 2.07 -1.78 8.39
N GLU A 1064 2.07 -2.79 7.52
CA GLU A 1064 2.71 -2.72 6.20
C GLU A 1064 1.79 -2.01 5.19
N ALA A 1065 0.50 -2.36 5.20
CA ALA A 1065 -0.58 -1.62 4.55
C ALA A 1065 -0.53 -0.12 4.89
N LYS A 1066 -0.33 0.26 6.16
CA LYS A 1066 -0.23 1.69 6.55
C LYS A 1066 1.08 2.38 6.12
N LYS A 1067 2.05 1.65 5.57
CA LYS A 1067 3.23 2.21 4.89
C LYS A 1067 3.02 2.28 3.37
N GLN A 1068 2.46 1.24 2.76
CA GLN A 1068 2.33 1.05 1.30
C GLN A 1068 1.01 1.60 0.71
N ILE A 1069 -0.05 1.70 1.52
CA ILE A 1069 -1.27 2.44 1.16
C ILE A 1069 -0.99 3.93 1.32
N THR A 1070 -0.66 4.57 0.20
CA THR A 1070 -0.51 6.01 0.10
C THR A 1070 -1.85 6.59 -0.31
N ASN A 1071 -2.60 7.15 0.65
CA ASN A 1071 -3.85 7.85 0.31
C ASN A 1071 -3.51 9.18 -0.39
N TYR A 1072 -4.02 9.36 -1.62
CA TYR A 1072 -3.93 10.53 -2.52
C TYR A 1072 -3.99 11.93 -1.85
N TYR A 1073 -4.65 12.06 -0.70
CA TYR A 1073 -4.81 13.34 0.02
C TYR A 1073 -4.05 13.48 1.36
N TYR A 1074 -3.35 12.45 1.85
CA TYR A 1074 -3.05 12.34 3.30
C TYR A 1074 -1.60 12.12 3.76
N LYS A 1075 -0.62 11.87 2.89
CA LYS A 1075 0.80 11.85 3.29
C LYS A 1075 1.71 12.50 2.24
N LYS A 1076 2.13 13.75 2.52
CA LYS A 1076 3.19 14.50 1.79
C LYS A 1076 2.87 15.04 0.37
N ASP A 1077 1.61 15.36 0.12
CA ASP A 1077 1.18 16.71 -0.26
C ASP A 1077 2.01 17.53 -1.29
N LEU A 1078 2.42 16.95 -2.43
CA LEU A 1078 2.78 17.75 -3.62
C LEU A 1078 1.60 18.66 -4.03
N VAL A 1079 0.38 18.12 -3.89
CA VAL A 1079 -0.92 18.77 -4.14
C VAL A 1079 -1.09 20.05 -3.32
N GLY A 1080 -0.87 20.00 -2.00
CA GLY A 1080 -0.99 21.17 -1.12
C GLY A 1080 0.19 22.14 -1.19
N GLU A 1081 1.36 21.75 -1.69
CA GLU A 1081 2.39 22.71 -2.10
C GLU A 1081 2.00 23.47 -3.37
N LEU A 1082 1.46 22.77 -4.38
CA LEU A 1082 0.91 23.39 -5.61
C LEU A 1082 -0.25 24.34 -5.30
N PHE A 1083 -1.20 23.95 -4.43
CA PHE A 1083 -2.23 24.87 -3.93
C PHE A 1083 -1.67 25.95 -2.98
N GLY A 1084 -0.62 25.66 -2.21
CA GLY A 1084 0.05 26.63 -1.36
C GLY A 1084 0.63 27.81 -2.15
N ASN A 1085 1.08 27.53 -3.38
CA ASN A 1085 1.60 28.50 -4.34
C ASN A 1085 0.53 29.08 -5.30
N SER A 1086 -0.74 28.67 -5.19
CA SER A 1086 -1.82 29.22 -6.02
C SER A 1086 -2.32 30.57 -5.49
N ASP A 1087 -2.32 31.59 -6.36
CA ASP A 1087 -2.95 32.89 -6.09
C ASP A 1087 -4.49 32.83 -5.94
N TYR A 1088 -5.10 31.69 -6.26
CA TYR A 1088 -6.55 31.55 -6.41
C TYR A 1088 -7.20 30.67 -5.32
N VAL A 1089 -6.53 29.62 -4.85
CA VAL A 1089 -7.10 28.62 -3.93
C VAL A 1089 -6.12 28.31 -2.79
N LYS A 1090 -6.59 28.27 -1.54
CA LYS A 1090 -5.80 27.88 -0.36
C LYS A 1090 -6.45 26.76 0.44
N ARG A 1091 -5.65 25.77 0.85
CA ARG A 1091 -6.03 24.67 1.76
C ARG A 1091 -6.13 25.19 3.20
N ILE A 1092 -7.23 24.89 3.89
CA ILE A 1092 -7.34 25.03 5.36
C ILE A 1092 -7.96 23.74 5.92
N GLY A 1093 -7.19 23.02 6.73
CA GLY A 1093 -7.57 21.73 7.32
C GLY A 1093 -6.41 21.15 8.15
N LYS A 1094 -6.59 19.96 8.73
CA LYS A 1094 -5.48 19.20 9.34
C LYS A 1094 -4.76 18.39 8.25
N GLU A 1095 -3.52 17.97 8.53
CA GLU A 1095 -2.77 17.02 7.69
C GLU A 1095 -3.53 15.69 7.49
N VAL A 1096 -4.40 15.33 8.45
CA VAL A 1096 -5.27 14.15 8.40
C VAL A 1096 -6.72 14.56 8.70
N GLY A 1097 -7.64 14.31 7.76
CA GLY A 1097 -9.05 14.72 7.81
C GLY A 1097 -9.51 15.54 6.61
N GLY A 1098 -10.82 15.57 6.36
CA GLY A 1098 -11.41 16.31 5.24
C GLY A 1098 -11.02 17.79 5.23
N TRP A 1099 -10.82 18.34 4.03
CA TRP A 1099 -10.41 19.72 3.79
C TRP A 1099 -11.46 20.46 2.97
N THR A 1100 -11.40 21.79 2.95
CA THR A 1100 -12.34 22.62 2.17
C THR A 1100 -11.55 23.64 1.35
N PRO A 1101 -11.73 23.69 0.01
CA PRO A 1101 -11.09 24.71 -0.82
C PRO A 1101 -11.64 26.10 -0.47
N ARG A 1102 -10.75 27.08 -0.33
CA ARG A 1102 -11.12 28.47 -0.09
C ARG A 1102 -10.40 29.43 -1.02
N ASP A 1103 -11.04 30.53 -1.38
CA ASP A 1103 -10.41 31.59 -2.17
C ASP A 1103 -9.37 32.38 -1.35
N LYS A 1104 -8.66 33.30 -2.00
CA LYS A 1104 -7.70 34.20 -1.34
C LYS A 1104 -8.30 35.12 -0.26
N HIS A 1105 -9.63 35.20 -0.14
CA HIS A 1105 -10.35 35.93 0.91
C HIS A 1105 -10.96 35.00 1.98
N GLN A 1106 -10.64 33.71 1.94
CA GLN A 1106 -11.15 32.62 2.78
C GLN A 1106 -12.65 32.28 2.62
N ASN A 1107 -13.29 32.66 1.52
CA ASN A 1107 -14.62 32.16 1.16
C ASN A 1107 -14.55 30.68 0.77
N ILE A 1108 -15.52 29.86 1.16
CA ILE A 1108 -15.63 28.47 0.68
C ILE A 1108 -15.90 28.50 -0.82
N ILE A 1109 -15.06 27.81 -1.59
CA ILE A 1109 -15.31 27.57 -3.02
C ILE A 1109 -16.27 26.38 -3.11
N ASN A 1110 -17.46 26.59 -3.65
CA ASN A 1110 -18.33 25.50 -4.06
C ASN A 1110 -18.00 25.15 -5.53
N PRO A 1111 -17.42 23.97 -5.83
CA PRO A 1111 -17.02 23.60 -7.19
C PRO A 1111 -18.20 23.52 -8.18
N GLU A 1112 -19.38 23.07 -7.72
CA GLU A 1112 -20.58 22.91 -8.55
C GLU A 1112 -21.12 24.26 -9.08
N LEU A 1113 -20.80 25.36 -8.41
CA LEU A 1113 -21.33 26.70 -8.73
C LEU A 1113 -20.34 27.59 -9.48
N ASN A 1114 -19.11 27.14 -9.75
CA ASN A 1114 -18.09 28.01 -10.34
C ASN A 1114 -17.14 27.27 -11.31
N PHE A 1115 -17.49 27.36 -12.60
CA PHE A 1115 -16.82 26.74 -13.75
C PHE A 1115 -15.32 27.03 -13.85
N PHE A 1116 -14.86 28.22 -13.43
CA PHE A 1116 -13.44 28.57 -13.49
C PHE A 1116 -12.59 27.84 -12.44
N SER A 1117 -13.16 27.52 -11.29
CA SER A 1117 -12.43 26.76 -10.25
C SER A 1117 -12.37 25.27 -10.52
N SER A 1118 -13.38 24.66 -11.15
CA SER A 1118 -13.28 23.27 -11.59
C SER A 1118 -12.27 23.14 -12.74
N TYR A 1119 -12.32 24.02 -13.73
CA TYR A 1119 -11.39 24.00 -14.87
C TYR A 1119 -9.92 24.16 -14.44
N ALA A 1120 -9.60 25.16 -13.60
CA ALA A 1120 -8.23 25.40 -13.13
C ALA A 1120 -7.69 24.24 -12.26
N VAL A 1121 -8.55 23.58 -11.48
CA VAL A 1121 -8.19 22.40 -10.70
C VAL A 1121 -7.94 21.20 -11.63
N SER A 1122 -8.81 20.97 -12.63
CA SER A 1122 -8.64 19.88 -13.60
C SER A 1122 -7.40 20.06 -14.51
N GLU A 1123 -7.03 21.29 -14.90
CA GLU A 1123 -5.78 21.54 -15.65
C GLU A 1123 -4.52 21.25 -14.82
N ILE A 1124 -4.49 21.70 -13.55
CA ILE A 1124 -3.34 21.50 -12.63
C ILE A 1124 -3.13 20.02 -12.28
N HIS A 1125 -4.20 19.22 -12.25
CA HIS A 1125 -4.12 17.80 -11.85
C HIS A 1125 -4.14 16.80 -13.02
N GLY A 1126 -4.52 17.22 -14.23
CA GLY A 1126 -4.70 16.30 -15.36
C GLY A 1126 -5.86 15.31 -15.15
N ILE A 1127 -6.74 15.52 -14.18
CA ILE A 1127 -7.90 14.66 -13.85
C ILE A 1127 -9.12 15.55 -13.67
N ASN A 1128 -10.26 15.13 -14.22
CA ASN A 1128 -11.53 15.82 -14.01
C ASN A 1128 -12.13 15.48 -12.64
N LEU A 1129 -11.54 16.06 -11.59
CA LEU A 1129 -11.83 15.79 -10.16
C LEU A 1129 -13.27 16.07 -9.70
N PHE A 1130 -14.12 16.65 -10.57
CA PHE A 1130 -15.51 16.97 -10.30
C PHE A 1130 -16.44 16.37 -11.36
N HIS A 1131 -16.21 15.11 -11.74
CA HIS A 1131 -17.22 14.33 -12.44
C HIS A 1131 -18.52 14.30 -11.61
N SER A 1132 -19.70 14.27 -12.24
CA SER A 1132 -21.00 14.33 -11.54
C SER A 1132 -21.22 13.25 -10.48
N ASP A 1133 -20.46 12.17 -10.61
CA ASP A 1133 -20.52 10.93 -9.86
C ASP A 1133 -19.42 10.93 -8.75
N SER A 1134 -18.91 12.13 -8.40
CA SER A 1134 -18.01 12.39 -7.27
C SER A 1134 -18.79 12.96 -6.08
N ASN A 1135 -19.82 12.25 -5.64
CA ASN A 1135 -20.59 12.55 -4.43
C ASN A 1135 -19.78 12.30 -3.14
N LEU A 1136 -18.65 13.00 -3.00
CA LEU A 1136 -18.00 13.27 -1.72
C LEU A 1136 -18.97 14.07 -0.86
N ARG A 1137 -19.89 13.37 -0.18
CA ARG A 1137 -20.82 13.93 0.79
C ARG A 1137 -20.03 14.50 1.95
N TYR A 1138 -19.67 15.78 1.85
CA TYR A 1138 -19.24 16.56 2.99
C TYR A 1138 -20.35 16.55 4.03
N ASP A 1139 -20.04 16.10 5.25
CA ASP A 1139 -21.00 15.97 6.34
C ASP A 1139 -21.88 17.20 6.49
N ASN A 1140 -23.19 16.97 6.47
CA ASN A 1140 -24.30 17.92 6.57
C ASN A 1140 -23.94 19.27 7.23
N ILE A 1141 -23.44 20.23 6.44
CA ILE A 1141 -23.54 21.64 6.82
C ILE A 1141 -24.99 22.06 6.57
N ASN A 1142 -25.81 21.96 7.61
CA ASN A 1142 -27.18 22.43 7.64
C ASN A 1142 -27.22 23.96 7.43
N ILE A 1143 -27.26 24.44 6.19
CA ILE A 1143 -27.48 25.85 5.83
C ILE A 1143 -28.88 26.03 5.22
N LEU A 1144 -29.91 25.56 5.93
CA LEU A 1144 -31.28 26.05 5.79
C LEU A 1144 -31.94 26.28 7.16
N ASN A 1145 -31.27 27.10 8.00
CA ASN A 1145 -31.89 28.08 8.92
C ASN A 1145 -30.84 29.07 9.45
#